data_AF-A0A8S1Y5D9-F1
#
_entry.id   AF-A0A8S1Y5D9-F1
#
_cell.length_a   1.000
_cell.length_b   1.000
_cell.length_c   1.000
_cell.angle_alpha   90.00
_cell.angle_beta   90.00
_cell.angle_gamma   90.00
#
_symmetry.space_group_name_H-M   'P 1'
#
loop_
_entity.id
_entity.type
_entity.pdbx_description
1 polymer ?
#
loop_
_entity_poly.entity_id
_entity_poly.type
_entity_poly.pdbx_seq_one_letter_code
_entity_poly.pdbx_strand_id
1 'polypeptide(L)'
;MRYQQLVTHVTDLIKSYNPIILTPDSHCEQYIQENCKKLFDTEIMFLKQVFSGVQRYEEFLKILTKTMFTLLSSTTNRNDATLYHIFSYLILFRLDELPYNEFKKMVNEQDPVKMNVLLQFLFDIDKITTHIKPLWNEIYDPQYIQETVIGGLEQHFPMMKDLLSSLSSRATGKQSELVQEDERPESAAKKQPTKTMPFKLSETKKKPEPPPPPKPELYKSKPVPSNLNKKTLQQIEEDNKLRFEQSKKKVQETYKDAKQFEFKTDLRPNNYETVKKEVEDTLNQQLQFNMKIAKPAPVDLETAEIKLNAAAILREEMLLKKKQEIERERVKNLEVNLRDSGEFEEWKRQQEEEEQIARMEHQQQKKIEMELAREAAMRAQEEKFKENRILAEKMKVEAVERLKERQELQQEQVEYKKQLIEQIMEAEKKVYLQVEKVQEKNKQMAEDQKLEMARMLELKRQEDEQIRIKREELIKQIRELERQPIKRTKGYDPTETMGYGLLEEMSLAELRDRLEIVKAERKAEEEDKRKEIVTQKDEYLSSMQRKVQEIKAHRQAESQQKDMEREAKRMKKQKEEELRKKIREEQLLQVQNKISNKKQVKSAEEQRIAAEVRETKLRQQYMNANKAMVEMKAWKSQQDGLEREIKNRQNEKLIVQEGVESVNLRERKILAEQAKRLVKAKVDFNQAYDHELKTAYQMNDQLHLEEAENRTKMHNIQREWKEEHTKNMITRDEYKQKISEISLKNSKKKLQNIKQEFSRQIEQLPSAQYS
;
A
#
# COMPACT_ATOMS: atom_id res chain seq x y z
N MET A 1 58.01 1.41 -9.97
CA MET A 1 56.73 1.11 -10.65
C MET A 1 55.63 0.87 -9.62
N ARG A 2 54.41 0.48 -10.04
CA ARG A 2 53.49 -0.25 -9.16
C ARG A 2 54.03 -1.67 -8.95
N TYR A 3 53.88 -2.24 -7.76
CA TYR A 3 54.29 -3.63 -7.49
C TYR A 3 53.57 -4.64 -8.39
N GLN A 4 52.33 -4.33 -8.80
CA GLN A 4 51.60 -5.11 -9.80
C GLN A 4 52.43 -5.33 -11.09
N GLN A 5 53.13 -4.29 -11.56
CA GLN A 5 53.92 -4.34 -12.80
C GLN A 5 55.25 -5.09 -12.61
N LEU A 6 55.85 -5.01 -11.42
CA LEU A 6 57.04 -5.79 -11.07
C LEU A 6 56.72 -7.28 -11.06
N VAL A 7 55.62 -7.68 -10.43
CA VAL A 7 55.18 -9.09 -10.39
C VAL A 7 54.84 -9.62 -11.79
N THR A 8 54.27 -8.82 -12.69
CA THR A 8 54.10 -9.25 -14.09
C THR A 8 55.44 -9.45 -14.80
N HIS A 9 56.43 -8.57 -14.61
CA HIS A 9 57.77 -8.78 -15.17
C HIS A 9 58.45 -10.04 -14.63
N VAL A 10 58.38 -10.34 -13.32
CA VAL A 10 58.87 -11.62 -12.78
C VAL A 10 58.10 -12.81 -13.39
N THR A 11 56.79 -12.70 -13.50
CA THR A 11 55.92 -13.76 -14.06
C THR A 11 56.28 -14.07 -15.52
N ASP A 12 56.53 -13.05 -16.33
CA ASP A 12 56.88 -13.20 -17.74
C ASP A 12 58.31 -13.71 -17.91
N LEU A 13 59.25 -13.25 -17.07
CA LEU A 13 60.64 -13.71 -17.06
C LEU A 13 60.74 -15.20 -16.65
N ILE A 14 59.96 -15.66 -15.66
CA ILE A 14 59.85 -17.09 -15.34
C ILE A 14 59.28 -17.90 -16.53
N LYS A 15 58.34 -17.33 -17.30
CA LYS A 15 57.69 -18.01 -18.43
C LYS A 15 58.52 -18.00 -19.72
N SER A 16 59.39 -17.02 -19.92
CA SER A 16 60.30 -16.98 -21.08
C SER A 16 61.57 -17.80 -20.86
N TYR A 17 61.89 -18.15 -19.61
CA TYR A 17 63.09 -18.93 -19.30
C TYR A 17 63.04 -20.33 -19.90
N ASN A 18 64.12 -20.72 -20.59
CA ASN A 18 64.32 -22.06 -21.12
C ASN A 18 65.70 -22.60 -20.70
N PRO A 19 65.77 -23.56 -19.76
CA PRO A 19 67.03 -24.06 -19.19
C PRO A 19 67.89 -24.85 -20.18
N ILE A 20 67.37 -25.18 -21.38
CA ILE A 20 68.14 -25.86 -22.44
C ILE A 20 68.97 -24.84 -23.26
N ILE A 21 68.56 -23.57 -23.29
CA ILE A 21 69.13 -22.55 -24.20
C ILE A 21 70.03 -21.56 -23.45
N LEU A 22 69.65 -21.15 -22.24
CA LEU A 22 70.33 -20.09 -21.48
C LEU A 22 70.50 -20.48 -20.00
N THR A 23 71.57 -20.00 -19.38
CA THR A 23 71.69 -19.98 -17.92
C THR A 23 70.65 -19.02 -17.32
N PRO A 24 70.25 -19.19 -16.05
CA PRO A 24 69.29 -18.30 -15.41
C PRO A 24 69.74 -16.84 -15.46
N ASP A 25 70.98 -16.57 -15.07
CA ASP A 25 71.50 -15.20 -14.96
C ASP A 25 71.60 -14.50 -16.32
N SER A 26 72.11 -15.18 -17.35
CA SER A 26 72.20 -14.60 -18.71
C SER A 26 70.83 -14.37 -19.34
N HIS A 27 69.85 -15.26 -19.13
CA HIS A 27 68.47 -15.01 -19.54
C HIS A 27 67.86 -13.80 -18.81
N CYS A 28 68.08 -13.71 -17.49
CA CYS A 28 67.57 -12.60 -16.68
C CYS A 28 68.15 -11.26 -17.18
N GLU A 29 69.46 -11.20 -17.45
CA GLU A 29 70.12 -10.01 -17.98
C GLU A 29 69.67 -9.64 -19.39
N GLN A 30 69.45 -10.61 -20.29
CA GLN A 30 68.85 -10.34 -21.60
C GLN A 30 67.44 -9.76 -21.47
N TYR A 31 66.57 -10.37 -20.65
CA TYR A 31 65.22 -9.86 -20.41
C TYR A 31 65.25 -8.42 -19.85
N ILE A 32 66.17 -8.14 -18.92
CA ILE A 32 66.35 -6.80 -18.34
C ILE A 32 66.81 -5.79 -19.42
N GLN A 33 67.78 -6.16 -20.25
CA GLN A 33 68.27 -5.31 -21.34
C GLN A 33 67.20 -5.03 -22.39
N GLU A 34 66.33 -6.00 -22.71
CA GLU A 34 65.27 -5.82 -23.70
C GLU A 34 64.08 -5.02 -23.15
N ASN A 35 63.51 -5.46 -22.02
CA ASN A 35 62.21 -5.00 -21.53
C ASN A 35 62.29 -3.96 -20.40
N CYS A 36 63.38 -3.90 -19.64
CA CYS A 36 63.43 -3.21 -18.34
C CYS A 36 64.13 -1.85 -18.33
N LYS A 37 64.33 -1.21 -19.50
CA LYS A 37 65.09 0.04 -19.74
C LYS A 37 64.65 1.31 -18.99
N LYS A 38 63.75 1.22 -18.00
CA LYS A 38 63.22 2.32 -17.17
C LYS A 38 62.98 1.96 -15.69
N LEU A 39 63.44 0.78 -15.24
CA LEU A 39 63.33 0.33 -13.85
C LEU A 39 64.52 0.83 -13.03
N PHE A 40 64.33 1.05 -11.73
CA PHE A 40 65.41 1.42 -10.81
C PHE A 40 66.26 0.20 -10.42
N ASP A 41 67.51 0.41 -10.03
CA ASP A 41 68.46 -0.67 -9.70
C ASP A 41 67.93 -1.60 -8.59
N THR A 42 67.20 -1.07 -7.61
CA THR A 42 66.52 -1.83 -6.56
C THR A 42 65.41 -2.73 -7.10
N GLU A 43 64.70 -2.30 -8.14
CA GLU A 43 63.67 -3.09 -8.82
C GLU A 43 64.31 -4.18 -9.68
N ILE A 44 65.43 -3.88 -10.34
CA ILE A 44 66.22 -4.84 -11.13
C ILE A 44 66.84 -5.91 -10.22
N MET A 45 67.36 -5.53 -9.05
CA MET A 45 67.82 -6.47 -8.03
C MET A 45 66.68 -7.36 -7.51
N PHE A 46 65.48 -6.80 -7.28
CA PHE A 46 64.31 -7.59 -6.90
C PHE A 46 63.91 -8.59 -7.99
N LEU A 47 63.90 -8.19 -9.29
CA LEU A 47 63.65 -9.12 -10.40
C LEU A 47 64.65 -10.28 -10.40
N LYS A 48 65.96 -10.00 -10.29
CA LYS A 48 67.01 -11.03 -10.20
C LYS A 48 66.84 -11.95 -8.99
N GLN A 49 66.69 -11.38 -7.78
CA GLN A 49 66.57 -12.14 -6.53
C GLN A 49 65.34 -13.05 -6.48
N VAL A 50 64.19 -12.59 -6.99
CA VAL A 50 62.96 -13.40 -7.01
C VAL A 50 63.02 -14.47 -8.10
N PHE A 51 63.55 -14.15 -9.29
CA PHE A 51 63.71 -15.15 -10.35
C PHE A 51 64.67 -16.27 -9.95
N SER A 52 65.92 -15.94 -9.59
CA SER A 52 66.92 -16.95 -9.21
C SER A 52 66.52 -17.69 -7.94
N GLY A 53 65.77 -17.05 -7.04
CA GLY A 53 65.17 -17.69 -5.86
C GLY A 53 64.08 -18.71 -6.18
N VAL A 54 63.10 -18.35 -7.01
CA VAL A 54 62.05 -19.29 -7.48
C VAL A 54 62.65 -20.43 -8.28
N GLN A 55 63.67 -20.18 -9.11
CA GLN A 55 64.36 -21.23 -9.86
C GLN A 55 65.21 -22.16 -8.96
N ARG A 56 65.78 -21.65 -7.86
CA ARG A 56 66.53 -22.45 -6.87
C ARG A 56 65.63 -23.38 -6.06
N TYR A 57 64.43 -22.93 -5.70
CA TYR A 57 63.46 -23.69 -4.92
C TYR A 57 62.32 -24.29 -5.77
N GLU A 58 62.54 -24.46 -7.08
CA GLU A 58 61.47 -24.78 -8.03
C GLU A 58 60.73 -26.09 -7.69
N GLU A 59 61.45 -27.14 -7.26
CA GLU A 59 60.87 -28.44 -6.88
C GLU A 59 60.03 -28.36 -5.60
N PHE A 60 60.53 -27.65 -4.60
CA PHE A 60 59.85 -27.38 -3.33
C PHE A 60 58.54 -26.60 -3.55
N LEU A 61 58.58 -25.59 -4.43
CA LEU A 61 57.43 -24.78 -4.83
C LEU A 61 56.45 -25.54 -5.74
N LYS A 62 56.94 -26.48 -6.58
CA LYS A 62 56.12 -27.44 -7.34
C LYS A 62 55.33 -28.37 -6.42
N ILE A 63 55.92 -28.90 -5.34
CA ILE A 63 55.20 -29.73 -4.36
C ILE A 63 54.07 -28.93 -3.69
N LEU A 64 54.37 -27.73 -3.19
CA LEU A 64 53.40 -26.83 -2.56
C LEU A 64 52.22 -26.52 -3.49
N THR A 65 52.51 -26.09 -4.72
CA THR A 65 51.44 -25.73 -5.68
C THR A 65 50.67 -26.95 -6.19
N LYS A 66 51.32 -28.10 -6.40
CA LYS A 66 50.66 -29.35 -6.80
C LYS A 66 49.67 -29.83 -5.73
N THR A 67 50.08 -29.84 -4.45
CA THR A 67 49.21 -30.21 -3.32
C THR A 67 48.06 -29.21 -3.15
N MET A 68 48.35 -27.90 -3.22
CA MET A 68 47.35 -26.83 -3.22
C MET A 68 46.30 -27.04 -4.33
N PHE A 69 46.72 -27.27 -5.58
CA PHE A 69 45.79 -27.50 -6.70
C PHE A 69 44.98 -28.79 -6.59
N THR A 70 45.42 -29.79 -5.81
CA THR A 70 44.60 -30.98 -5.51
C THR A 70 43.58 -30.72 -4.41
N LEU A 71 43.96 -30.03 -3.32
CA LEU A 71 43.10 -29.77 -2.16
C LEU A 71 42.07 -28.64 -2.42
N LEU A 72 42.48 -27.59 -3.15
CA LEU A 72 41.72 -26.37 -3.41
C LEU A 72 41.31 -26.24 -4.89
N SER A 73 41.06 -27.38 -5.54
CA SER A 73 40.74 -27.50 -6.98
C SER A 73 39.51 -26.71 -7.45
N SER A 74 38.62 -26.32 -6.54
CA SER A 74 37.43 -25.50 -6.81
C SER A 74 37.66 -23.98 -6.76
N THR A 75 38.75 -23.52 -6.12
CA THR A 75 39.02 -22.09 -5.90
C THR A 75 40.31 -21.61 -6.59
N THR A 76 41.17 -22.52 -7.02
CA THR A 76 42.48 -22.24 -7.61
C THR A 76 42.54 -22.58 -9.10
N ASN A 77 43.28 -21.78 -9.88
CA ASN A 77 43.51 -22.01 -11.31
C ASN A 77 44.99 -22.31 -11.57
N ARG A 78 45.27 -23.37 -12.35
CA ARG A 78 46.64 -23.77 -12.72
C ARG A 78 47.41 -22.69 -13.49
N ASN A 79 46.71 -21.79 -14.19
CA ASN A 79 47.33 -20.65 -14.88
C ASN A 79 48.06 -19.68 -13.92
N ASP A 80 47.65 -19.65 -12.65
CA ASP A 80 48.23 -18.80 -11.61
C ASP A 80 49.41 -19.45 -10.87
N ALA A 81 49.85 -20.65 -11.27
CA ALA A 81 50.94 -21.38 -10.61
C ALA A 81 52.22 -20.53 -10.43
N THR A 82 52.66 -19.84 -11.48
CA THR A 82 53.83 -18.94 -11.44
C THR A 82 53.69 -17.79 -10.42
N LEU A 83 52.49 -17.23 -10.27
CA LEU A 83 52.19 -16.21 -9.26
C LEU A 83 52.20 -16.82 -7.85
N TYR A 84 51.67 -18.03 -7.68
CA TYR A 84 51.76 -18.74 -6.40
C TYR A 84 53.20 -19.14 -6.06
N HIS A 85 54.06 -19.52 -7.03
CA HIS A 85 55.49 -19.75 -6.80
C HIS A 85 56.20 -18.50 -6.29
N ILE A 86 55.99 -17.35 -6.95
CA ILE A 86 56.57 -16.04 -6.55
C ILE A 86 56.21 -15.69 -5.10
N PHE A 87 54.91 -15.69 -4.76
CA PHE A 87 54.49 -15.29 -3.43
C PHE A 87 54.83 -16.32 -2.35
N SER A 88 54.82 -17.63 -2.67
CA SER A 88 55.26 -18.65 -1.72
C SER A 88 56.75 -18.57 -1.43
N TYR A 89 57.59 -18.30 -2.44
CA TYR A 89 59.01 -18.01 -2.24
C TYR A 89 59.22 -16.80 -1.31
N LEU A 90 58.48 -15.71 -1.56
CA LEU A 90 58.57 -14.50 -0.74
C LEU A 90 58.13 -14.74 0.72
N ILE A 91 57.11 -15.58 0.95
CA ILE A 91 56.60 -15.89 2.30
C ILE A 91 57.51 -16.86 3.05
N LEU A 92 58.00 -17.91 2.38
CA LEU A 92 58.70 -19.02 3.05
C LEU A 92 60.20 -18.82 3.22
N PHE A 93 60.82 -17.91 2.44
CA PHE A 93 62.28 -17.74 2.42
C PHE A 93 62.76 -16.28 2.47
N ARG A 94 61.86 -15.29 2.45
CA ARG A 94 62.23 -13.86 2.34
C ARG A 94 61.43 -12.91 3.24
N LEU A 95 60.54 -13.41 4.10
CA LEU A 95 59.64 -12.56 4.89
C LEU A 95 60.42 -11.76 5.96
N ASP A 96 61.44 -12.37 6.60
CA ASP A 96 62.37 -11.66 7.51
C ASP A 96 63.19 -10.56 6.82
N GLU A 97 63.61 -10.78 5.58
CA GLU A 97 64.40 -9.81 4.81
C GLU A 97 63.56 -8.66 4.21
N LEU A 98 62.23 -8.78 4.24
CA LEU A 98 61.32 -7.89 3.52
C LEU A 98 60.42 -7.13 4.51
N PRO A 99 60.47 -5.78 4.57
CA PRO A 99 59.61 -5.02 5.46
C PRO A 99 58.12 -5.35 5.23
N TYR A 100 57.42 -5.78 6.29
CA TYR A 100 56.00 -6.17 6.22
C TYR A 100 55.11 -5.11 5.57
N ASN A 101 55.42 -3.81 5.75
CA ASN A 101 54.69 -2.72 5.11
C ASN A 101 54.85 -2.64 3.58
N GLU A 102 55.87 -3.28 3.01
CA GLU A 102 56.10 -3.41 1.57
C GLU A 102 55.49 -4.72 1.05
N PHE A 103 55.67 -5.83 1.77
CA PHE A 103 54.94 -7.07 1.51
C PHE A 103 53.41 -6.85 1.49
N LYS A 104 52.86 -6.14 2.49
CA LYS A 104 51.45 -5.76 2.60
C LYS A 104 50.95 -4.90 1.43
N LYS A 105 51.83 -4.09 0.81
CA LYS A 105 51.52 -3.36 -0.42
C LYS A 105 51.52 -4.30 -1.64
N MET A 106 52.56 -5.12 -1.79
CA MET A 106 52.67 -6.10 -2.88
C MET A 106 51.43 -7.01 -2.95
N VAL A 107 51.00 -7.57 -1.82
CA VAL A 107 49.82 -8.44 -1.74
C VAL A 107 48.52 -7.66 -2.02
N ASN A 108 48.38 -6.41 -1.55
CA ASN A 108 47.16 -5.62 -1.78
C ASN A 108 47.01 -5.04 -3.20
N GLU A 109 48.10 -4.99 -3.99
CA GLU A 109 48.08 -4.64 -5.41
C GLU A 109 47.75 -5.83 -6.33
N GLN A 110 47.78 -7.06 -5.84
CA GLN A 110 47.35 -8.25 -6.57
C GLN A 110 45.83 -8.50 -6.42
N ASP A 111 45.35 -9.52 -7.12
CA ASP A 111 43.99 -10.05 -6.98
C ASP A 111 43.74 -10.54 -5.54
N PRO A 112 42.82 -9.91 -4.77
CA PRO A 112 42.55 -10.28 -3.39
C PRO A 112 42.04 -11.72 -3.22
N VAL A 113 41.37 -12.28 -4.23
CA VAL A 113 40.83 -13.65 -4.16
C VAL A 113 41.98 -14.66 -4.20
N LYS A 114 42.90 -14.50 -5.16
CA LYS A 114 44.08 -15.36 -5.30
C LYS A 114 45.00 -15.25 -4.08
N MET A 115 45.23 -14.04 -3.60
CA MET A 115 46.04 -13.80 -2.40
C MET A 115 45.39 -14.38 -1.14
N ASN A 116 44.07 -14.23 -0.95
CA ASN A 116 43.39 -14.84 0.18
C ASN A 116 43.50 -16.37 0.17
N VAL A 117 43.26 -17.01 -0.99
CA VAL A 117 43.34 -18.47 -1.11
C VAL A 117 44.77 -18.98 -0.90
N LEU A 118 45.79 -18.25 -1.34
CA LEU A 118 47.19 -18.59 -1.03
C LEU A 118 47.50 -18.46 0.46
N LEU A 119 47.17 -17.33 1.10
CA LEU A 119 47.50 -17.09 2.51
C LEU A 119 46.69 -17.97 3.46
N GLN A 120 45.41 -18.22 3.16
CA GLN A 120 44.59 -19.16 3.92
C GLN A 120 45.07 -20.61 3.80
N PHE A 121 45.83 -20.96 2.74
CA PHE A 121 46.48 -22.27 2.63
C PHE A 121 47.87 -22.31 3.30
N LEU A 122 48.66 -21.25 3.15
CA LEU A 122 50.03 -21.16 3.69
C LEU A 122 50.10 -20.99 5.21
N PHE A 123 49.03 -20.49 5.85
CA PHE A 123 48.96 -20.33 7.31
C PHE A 123 48.02 -21.35 7.97
N ASP A 124 47.67 -22.42 7.26
CA ASP A 124 46.92 -23.58 7.76
C ASP A 124 47.92 -24.69 8.14
N ILE A 125 48.51 -24.55 9.33
CA ILE A 125 49.64 -25.37 9.80
C ILE A 125 49.29 -26.86 9.80
N ASP A 126 48.03 -27.22 10.12
CA ASP A 126 47.53 -28.59 10.09
C ASP A 126 47.52 -29.17 8.66
N LYS A 127 47.04 -28.42 7.66
CA LYS A 127 47.06 -28.87 6.25
C LYS A 127 48.49 -29.01 5.72
N ILE A 128 49.39 -28.10 6.08
CA ILE A 128 50.80 -28.18 5.70
C ILE A 128 51.46 -29.42 6.33
N THR A 129 51.28 -29.61 7.63
CA THR A 129 51.87 -30.71 8.39
C THR A 129 51.31 -32.07 7.93
N THR A 130 50.03 -32.13 7.55
CA THR A 130 49.37 -33.36 7.09
C THR A 130 49.69 -33.71 5.63
N HIS A 131 49.70 -32.73 4.72
CA HIS A 131 49.72 -33.01 3.27
C HIS A 131 51.00 -32.61 2.54
N ILE A 132 51.82 -31.71 3.11
CA ILE A 132 52.96 -31.11 2.41
C ILE A 132 54.29 -31.51 3.05
N LYS A 133 54.38 -31.42 4.39
CA LYS A 133 55.53 -31.88 5.18
C LYS A 133 56.06 -33.27 4.78
N PRO A 134 55.24 -34.34 4.65
CA PRO A 134 55.75 -35.64 4.24
C PRO A 134 56.40 -35.63 2.84
N LEU A 135 55.90 -34.81 1.90
CA LEU A 135 56.45 -34.70 0.55
C LEU A 135 57.68 -33.78 0.49
N TRP A 136 57.76 -32.75 1.33
CA TRP A 136 58.99 -31.96 1.47
C TRP A 136 60.11 -32.79 2.11
N ASN A 137 59.80 -33.67 3.08
CA ASN A 137 60.76 -34.58 3.71
C ASN A 137 61.40 -35.59 2.72
N GLU A 138 60.83 -35.78 1.52
CA GLU A 138 61.43 -36.61 0.45
C GLU A 138 62.60 -35.90 -0.27
N ILE A 139 62.71 -34.57 -0.17
CA ILE A 139 63.69 -33.75 -0.90
C ILE A 139 64.60 -32.94 0.04
N TYR A 140 64.09 -32.49 1.19
CA TYR A 140 64.82 -31.66 2.17
C TYR A 140 64.86 -32.35 3.54
N ASP A 141 65.84 -31.96 4.36
CA ASP A 141 66.00 -32.47 5.73
C ASP A 141 64.74 -32.22 6.59
N PRO A 142 64.15 -33.27 7.21
CA PRO A 142 63.01 -33.12 8.12
C PRO A 142 63.22 -32.13 9.26
N GLN A 143 64.45 -31.94 9.76
CA GLN A 143 64.75 -30.94 10.79
C GLN A 143 64.63 -29.52 10.22
N TYR A 144 65.22 -29.25 9.05
CA TYR A 144 65.12 -27.97 8.36
C TYR A 144 63.67 -27.59 8.04
N ILE A 145 62.85 -28.56 7.62
CA ILE A 145 61.42 -28.33 7.32
C ILE A 145 60.64 -28.00 8.60
N GLN A 146 60.90 -28.69 9.71
CA GLN A 146 60.20 -28.42 10.96
C GLN A 146 60.62 -27.09 11.60
N GLU A 147 61.93 -26.84 11.73
CA GLU A 147 62.46 -25.70 12.47
C GLU A 147 62.44 -24.40 11.66
N THR A 148 62.90 -24.43 10.40
CA THR A 148 63.02 -23.24 9.56
C THR A 148 61.71 -22.92 8.83
N VAL A 149 61.12 -23.90 8.14
CA VAL A 149 59.95 -23.64 7.26
C VAL A 149 58.65 -23.55 8.05
N ILE A 150 58.33 -24.57 8.85
CA ILE A 150 57.08 -24.61 9.63
C ILE A 150 57.19 -23.66 10.84
N GLY A 151 58.30 -23.69 11.57
CA GLY A 151 58.57 -22.75 12.66
C GLY A 151 58.60 -21.28 12.22
N GLY A 152 59.04 -20.98 10.98
CA GLY A 152 58.95 -19.64 10.40
C GLY A 152 57.51 -19.20 10.12
N LEU A 153 56.69 -20.09 9.53
CA LEU A 153 55.25 -19.83 9.32
C LEU A 153 54.51 -19.59 10.65
N GLU A 154 54.80 -20.38 11.68
CA GLU A 154 54.24 -20.21 13.03
C GLU A 154 54.61 -18.84 13.62
N GLN A 155 55.87 -18.41 13.51
CA GLN A 155 56.33 -17.10 13.99
C GLN A 155 55.73 -15.92 13.20
N HIS A 156 55.48 -16.08 11.90
CA HIS A 156 54.90 -15.03 11.06
C HIS A 156 53.37 -14.96 11.12
N PHE A 157 52.68 -16.01 11.60
CA PHE A 157 51.21 -16.07 11.65
C PHE A 157 50.55 -14.86 12.37
N PRO A 158 51.00 -14.39 13.56
CA PRO A 158 50.37 -13.26 14.23
C PRO A 158 50.44 -11.96 13.43
N MET A 159 51.55 -11.74 12.71
CA MET A 159 51.74 -10.57 11.84
C MET A 159 50.84 -10.64 10.58
N MET A 160 50.59 -11.86 10.12
CA MET A 160 49.81 -12.15 8.91
C MET A 160 48.30 -12.21 9.17
N LYS A 161 47.85 -12.46 10.41
CA LYS A 161 46.44 -12.47 10.84
C LYS A 161 45.67 -11.21 10.41
N ASP A 162 46.25 -10.03 10.64
CA ASP A 162 45.72 -8.72 10.19
C ASP A 162 45.56 -8.64 8.67
N LEU A 163 46.58 -9.10 7.93
CA LEU A 163 46.58 -9.08 6.47
C LEU A 163 45.50 -10.04 5.92
N LEU A 164 45.43 -11.25 6.48
CA LEU A 164 44.51 -12.31 6.09
C LEU A 164 43.05 -11.89 6.37
N SER A 165 42.76 -11.26 7.51
CA SER A 165 41.44 -10.66 7.81
C SER A 165 41.06 -9.53 6.84
N SER A 166 42.02 -8.66 6.48
CA SER A 166 41.80 -7.60 5.49
C SER A 166 41.57 -8.11 4.06
N LEU A 167 42.16 -9.26 3.71
CA LEU A 167 42.02 -9.88 2.39
C LEU A 167 40.76 -10.75 2.30
N SER A 168 40.42 -11.51 3.34
CA SER A 168 39.22 -12.34 3.35
C SER A 168 37.96 -11.47 3.24
N SER A 169 37.93 -10.35 3.94
CA SER A 169 36.83 -9.38 3.88
C SER A 169 36.75 -8.71 2.50
N ARG A 170 37.89 -8.37 1.89
CA ARG A 170 37.97 -7.81 0.52
C ARG A 170 37.64 -8.82 -0.59
N ALA A 171 37.90 -10.11 -0.37
CA ALA A 171 37.68 -11.19 -1.34
C ALA A 171 36.31 -11.88 -1.24
N THR A 172 35.75 -11.99 -0.03
CA THR A 172 34.55 -12.81 0.25
C THR A 172 33.45 -12.09 1.03
N GLY A 173 33.73 -10.90 1.58
CA GLY A 173 32.83 -10.21 2.51
C GLY A 173 32.73 -10.85 3.90
N LYS A 174 33.54 -11.87 4.21
CA LYS A 174 33.61 -12.56 5.51
C LYS A 174 35.00 -12.42 6.15
N GLN A 175 35.08 -12.53 7.47
CA GLN A 175 36.35 -12.78 8.15
C GLN A 175 36.76 -14.25 7.97
N SER A 176 38.06 -14.51 7.82
CA SER A 176 38.60 -15.84 7.58
C SER A 176 38.32 -16.79 8.74
N GLU A 177 38.09 -18.06 8.44
CA GLU A 177 37.81 -19.10 9.42
C GLU A 177 39.00 -19.29 10.39
N LEU A 178 40.25 -19.21 9.88
CA LEU A 178 41.48 -19.23 10.68
C LEU A 178 41.64 -18.04 11.65
N VAL A 179 40.82 -16.99 11.53
CA VAL A 179 40.86 -15.81 12.41
C VAL A 179 39.72 -15.84 13.44
N GLN A 180 38.67 -16.62 13.19
CA GLN A 180 37.49 -16.74 14.06
C GLN A 180 37.69 -17.62 15.29
N GLU A 181 38.76 -18.42 15.35
CA GLU A 181 38.99 -19.35 16.47
C GLU A 181 39.58 -18.64 17.70
N ASP A 182 40.57 -17.76 17.50
CA ASP A 182 41.12 -16.90 18.56
C ASP A 182 40.09 -15.86 19.06
N GLU A 183 39.37 -15.22 18.13
CA GLU A 183 38.33 -14.24 18.47
C GLU A 183 36.96 -14.90 18.62
N ARG A 184 36.85 -15.73 19.66
CA ARG A 184 35.60 -15.95 20.38
C ARG A 184 35.49 -14.98 21.58
N PRO A 185 35.11 -13.71 21.38
CA PRO A 185 34.61 -12.94 22.52
C PRO A 185 33.33 -13.62 23.02
N GLU A 186 33.21 -13.82 24.34
CA GLU A 186 32.02 -14.44 24.95
C GLU A 186 30.73 -13.65 24.67
N SER A 187 30.86 -12.42 24.18
CA SER A 187 29.80 -11.63 23.56
C SER A 187 29.34 -12.14 22.18
N ALA A 188 29.22 -13.46 22.00
CA ALA A 188 28.26 -14.07 21.06
C ALA A 188 26.80 -13.85 21.53
N ALA A 189 26.52 -12.63 21.98
CA ALA A 189 25.22 -12.22 22.50
C ALA A 189 24.18 -12.38 21.39
N LYS A 190 23.15 -13.18 21.68
CA LYS A 190 21.97 -13.39 20.82
C LYS A 190 21.58 -12.05 20.18
N LYS A 191 21.68 -11.94 18.85
CA LYS A 191 21.43 -10.69 18.11
C LYS A 191 20.14 -10.06 18.62
N GLN A 192 20.26 -8.97 19.38
CA GLN A 192 19.13 -8.29 19.99
C GLN A 192 18.14 -7.93 18.86
N PRO A 193 16.87 -8.34 18.94
CA PRO A 193 15.93 -8.11 17.85
C PRO A 193 15.86 -6.61 17.57
N THR A 194 16.01 -6.24 16.29
CA THR A 194 16.29 -4.87 15.86
C THR A 194 15.30 -3.88 16.45
N LYS A 195 15.70 -3.21 17.54
CA LYS A 195 14.93 -2.08 18.09
C LYS A 195 14.93 -1.00 17.03
N THR A 196 13.74 -0.68 16.53
CA THR A 196 13.53 0.40 15.57
C THR A 196 13.84 1.73 16.25
N MET A 197 15.10 2.16 16.18
CA MET A 197 15.41 3.57 16.43
C MET A 197 14.58 4.40 15.43
N PRO A 198 13.81 5.40 15.88
CA PRO A 198 13.19 6.32 14.93
C PRO A 198 14.32 6.95 14.13
N PHE A 199 14.26 6.76 12.81
CA PHE A 199 15.20 7.40 11.91
C PHE A 199 15.15 8.91 12.18
N LYS A 200 16.32 9.56 12.25
CA LYS A 200 16.36 11.02 12.17
C LYS A 200 15.81 11.39 10.80
N LEU A 201 14.52 11.74 10.76
CA LEU A 201 13.92 12.48 9.67
C LEU A 201 14.88 13.61 9.35
N SER A 202 15.50 13.55 8.19
CA SER A 202 16.17 14.73 7.67
C SER A 202 15.12 15.81 7.59
N GLU A 203 15.33 16.94 8.27
CA GLU A 203 14.51 18.12 8.05
C GLU A 203 14.76 18.57 6.61
N THR A 204 13.95 18.05 5.70
CA THR A 204 13.95 18.46 4.30
C THR A 204 13.73 19.97 4.31
N LYS A 205 14.73 20.74 3.86
CA LYS A 205 14.69 22.20 3.82
C LYS A 205 13.29 22.62 3.36
N LYS A 206 12.54 23.28 4.26
CA LYS A 206 11.13 23.61 4.02
C LYS A 206 11.03 24.22 2.62
N LYS A 207 10.19 23.63 1.76
CA LYS A 207 9.91 24.27 0.47
C LYS A 207 9.46 25.70 0.77
N PRO A 208 9.99 26.73 0.08
CA PRO A 208 9.44 28.07 0.21
C PRO A 208 7.95 27.99 -0.08
N GLU A 209 7.15 28.67 0.73
CA GLU A 209 5.70 28.65 0.57
C GLU A 209 5.35 29.17 -0.84
N PRO A 210 4.40 28.53 -1.55
CA PRO A 210 3.97 29.04 -2.84
C PRO A 210 3.44 30.47 -2.65
N PRO A 211 3.73 31.40 -3.57
CA PRO A 211 3.25 32.78 -3.42
C PRO A 211 1.73 32.77 -3.25
N PRO A 212 1.19 33.63 -2.36
CA PRO A 212 -0.23 33.60 -2.02
C PRO A 212 -1.07 33.77 -3.30
N PRO A 213 -2.17 33.01 -3.46
CA PRO A 213 -2.98 33.09 -4.66
C PRO A 213 -3.45 34.53 -4.87
N PRO A 214 -3.44 35.04 -6.12
CA PRO A 214 -3.91 36.40 -6.39
C PRO A 214 -5.34 36.54 -5.88
N LYS A 215 -5.62 37.66 -5.21
CA LYS A 215 -6.95 37.94 -4.63
C LYS A 215 -8.01 37.74 -5.73
N PRO A 216 -9.07 36.96 -5.48
CA PRO A 216 -10.05 36.68 -6.52
C PRO A 216 -10.68 37.99 -6.99
N GLU A 217 -10.56 38.27 -8.30
CA GLU A 217 -11.22 39.41 -8.89
C GLU A 217 -12.73 39.29 -8.69
N LEU A 218 -13.38 40.41 -8.37
CA LEU A 218 -14.83 40.45 -8.13
C LEU A 218 -15.58 40.24 -9.45
N TYR A 219 -15.81 38.97 -9.77
CA TYR A 219 -16.70 38.50 -10.83
C TYR A 219 -18.03 39.26 -10.74
N LYS A 220 -18.26 40.15 -11.71
CA LYS A 220 -19.55 40.81 -11.88
C LYS A 220 -20.50 39.79 -12.50
N SER A 221 -21.49 39.35 -11.72
CA SER A 221 -22.54 38.45 -12.19
C SER A 221 -23.21 39.03 -13.44
N LYS A 222 -23.26 38.24 -14.52
CA LYS A 222 -24.03 38.60 -15.72
C LYS A 222 -25.49 38.82 -15.30
N PRO A 223 -26.18 39.87 -15.80
CA PRO A 223 -27.55 40.16 -15.37
C PRO A 223 -28.47 38.97 -15.67
N VAL A 224 -29.39 38.70 -14.75
CA VAL A 224 -30.35 37.59 -14.87
C VAL A 224 -31.17 37.78 -16.17
N PRO A 225 -31.20 36.79 -17.07
CA PRO A 225 -31.91 36.94 -18.35
C PRO A 225 -33.40 37.23 -18.13
N SER A 226 -33.91 38.27 -18.79
CA SER A 226 -35.31 38.75 -18.67
C SER A 226 -36.40 37.77 -19.16
N ASN A 227 -36.00 36.58 -19.60
CA ASN A 227 -36.88 35.48 -20.00
C ASN A 227 -37.09 34.42 -18.91
N LEU A 228 -36.49 34.56 -17.72
CA LEU A 228 -36.53 33.54 -16.66
C LEU A 228 -37.97 33.11 -16.26
N ASN A 229 -38.93 34.03 -16.37
CA ASN A 229 -40.33 33.81 -16.00
C ASN A 229 -41.28 33.72 -17.23
N LYS A 230 -40.75 33.53 -18.45
CA LYS A 230 -41.53 33.59 -19.71
C LYS A 230 -41.66 32.27 -20.48
N LYS A 231 -40.98 31.20 -20.07
CA LYS A 231 -41.05 29.88 -20.74
C LYS A 231 -41.43 28.79 -19.75
N THR A 232 -42.34 27.90 -20.15
CA THR A 232 -42.69 26.68 -19.40
C THR A 232 -41.57 25.64 -19.49
N LEU A 233 -41.53 24.70 -18.53
CA LEU A 233 -40.50 23.66 -18.47
C LEU A 233 -40.36 22.86 -19.77
N GLN A 234 -41.47 22.52 -20.43
CA GLN A 234 -41.47 21.83 -21.73
C GLN A 234 -40.75 22.65 -22.82
N GLN A 235 -41.02 23.95 -22.91
CA GLN A 235 -40.34 24.86 -23.85
C GLN A 235 -38.84 25.02 -23.52
N ILE A 236 -38.44 24.88 -22.25
CA ILE A 236 -37.04 24.88 -21.82
C ILE A 236 -36.35 23.57 -22.23
N GLU A 237 -37.03 22.42 -22.10
CA GLU A 237 -36.53 21.13 -22.60
C GLU A 237 -36.39 21.10 -24.12
N GLU A 238 -37.34 21.69 -24.86
CA GLU A 238 -37.27 21.83 -26.31
C GLU A 238 -36.15 22.80 -26.74
N ASP A 239 -36.04 23.98 -26.12
CA ASP A 239 -34.87 24.89 -26.28
C ASP A 239 -33.53 24.18 -25.98
N ASN A 240 -33.51 23.25 -25.02
CA ASN A 240 -32.30 22.51 -24.65
C ASN A 240 -31.98 21.39 -25.65
N LYS A 241 -32.98 20.66 -26.15
CA LYS A 241 -32.82 19.68 -27.25
C LYS A 241 -32.35 20.39 -28.53
N LEU A 242 -32.98 21.50 -28.91
CA LEU A 242 -32.60 22.30 -30.07
C LEU A 242 -31.18 22.87 -29.94
N ARG A 243 -30.79 23.38 -28.76
CA ARG A 243 -29.41 23.85 -28.52
C ARG A 243 -28.40 22.70 -28.51
N PHE A 244 -28.75 21.53 -27.99
CA PHE A 244 -27.91 20.33 -28.05
C PHE A 244 -27.72 19.85 -29.49
N GLU A 245 -28.77 19.82 -30.31
CA GLU A 245 -28.67 19.50 -31.73
C GLU A 245 -27.87 20.54 -32.54
N GLN A 246 -28.08 21.84 -32.30
CA GLN A 246 -27.28 22.89 -32.92
C GLN A 246 -25.81 22.83 -32.51
N SER A 247 -25.53 22.52 -31.24
CA SER A 247 -24.16 22.27 -30.75
C SER A 247 -23.56 21.04 -31.44
N LYS A 248 -24.29 19.92 -31.50
CA LYS A 248 -23.88 18.69 -32.17
C LYS A 248 -23.62 18.88 -33.67
N LYS A 249 -24.46 19.67 -34.37
CA LYS A 249 -24.28 20.04 -35.79
C LYS A 249 -23.02 20.89 -35.98
N LYS A 250 -22.84 21.97 -35.20
CA LYS A 250 -21.61 22.80 -35.25
C LYS A 250 -20.35 22.01 -34.92
N VAL A 251 -20.42 21.07 -33.96
CA VAL A 251 -19.35 20.13 -33.63
C VAL A 251 -19.06 19.21 -34.83
N GLN A 252 -20.09 18.65 -35.47
CA GLN A 252 -19.90 17.83 -36.67
C GLN A 252 -19.39 18.62 -37.88
N GLU A 253 -19.75 19.89 -38.03
CA GLU A 253 -19.24 20.77 -39.09
C GLU A 253 -17.77 21.11 -38.85
N THR A 254 -17.41 21.54 -37.64
CA THR A 254 -16.00 21.80 -37.27
C THR A 254 -15.11 20.55 -37.36
N TYR A 255 -15.63 19.35 -37.09
CA TYR A 255 -14.91 18.08 -37.30
C TYR A 255 -15.05 17.47 -38.71
N LYS A 256 -15.77 18.11 -39.65
CA LYS A 256 -15.78 17.73 -41.08
C LYS A 256 -14.70 18.47 -41.87
N ASP A 257 -14.60 19.77 -41.66
CA ASP A 257 -13.62 20.61 -42.36
C ASP A 257 -12.23 20.56 -41.72
N ALA A 258 -12.14 20.18 -40.44
CA ALA A 258 -10.88 19.83 -39.81
C ALA A 258 -10.36 18.49 -40.37
N LYS A 259 -9.46 18.57 -41.37
CA LYS A 259 -8.51 17.49 -41.63
C LYS A 259 -7.92 17.03 -40.30
N GLN A 260 -7.97 15.73 -40.03
CA GLN A 260 -7.31 15.18 -38.85
C GLN A 260 -5.83 15.58 -38.87
N PHE A 261 -5.30 15.98 -37.71
CA PHE A 261 -3.90 16.38 -37.59
C PHE A 261 -3.04 15.12 -37.66
N GLU A 262 -2.67 14.72 -38.88
CA GLU A 262 -1.67 13.69 -39.14
C GLU A 262 -0.36 14.11 -38.48
N PHE A 263 -0.02 13.49 -37.34
CA PHE A 263 1.23 13.79 -36.67
C PHE A 263 2.38 13.37 -37.59
N LYS A 264 3.42 14.20 -37.66
CA LYS A 264 4.64 13.86 -38.43
C LYS A 264 5.39 12.64 -37.89
N THR A 265 4.99 12.09 -36.75
CA THR A 265 5.39 10.77 -36.23
C THR A 265 4.67 9.61 -36.90
N ASP A 266 3.39 9.78 -37.26
CA ASP A 266 2.56 8.71 -37.84
C ASP A 266 2.86 8.55 -39.34
N LEU A 267 3.18 9.67 -40.01
CA LEU A 267 3.73 9.71 -41.37
C LEU A 267 5.24 9.37 -41.42
N ARG A 268 5.91 9.18 -40.28
CA ARG A 268 7.32 8.75 -40.27
C ARG A 268 7.34 7.25 -40.59
N PRO A 269 8.18 6.78 -41.54
CA PRO A 269 8.35 5.34 -41.73
C PRO A 269 8.78 4.74 -40.40
N ASN A 270 7.94 3.87 -39.83
CA ASN A 270 8.08 3.45 -38.45
C ASN A 270 9.21 2.42 -38.33
N ASN A 271 10.44 2.94 -38.22
CA ASN A 271 11.68 2.20 -38.08
C ASN A 271 11.76 1.43 -36.74
N TYR A 272 10.63 1.16 -36.08
CA TYR A 272 10.53 0.42 -34.83
C TYR A 272 10.90 -1.05 -35.01
N GLU A 273 10.54 -1.71 -36.11
CA GLU A 273 10.97 -3.11 -36.32
C GLU A 273 12.47 -3.24 -36.61
N THR A 274 13.05 -2.28 -37.32
CA THR A 274 14.49 -2.20 -37.60
C THR A 274 15.27 -1.78 -36.37
N VAL A 275 14.87 -0.74 -35.65
CA VAL A 275 15.47 -0.37 -34.35
C VAL A 275 15.30 -1.47 -33.31
N LYS A 276 14.17 -2.20 -33.30
CA LYS A 276 14.00 -3.38 -32.45
C LYS A 276 14.99 -4.48 -32.83
N LYS A 277 15.18 -4.78 -34.12
CA LYS A 277 16.20 -5.72 -34.59
C LYS A 277 17.61 -5.24 -34.23
N GLU A 278 17.94 -3.97 -34.43
CA GLU A 278 19.22 -3.37 -34.02
C GLU A 278 19.46 -3.48 -32.50
N VAL A 279 18.43 -3.30 -31.67
CA VAL A 279 18.50 -3.49 -30.21
C VAL A 279 18.60 -4.97 -29.83
N GLU A 280 17.87 -5.87 -30.48
CA GLU A 280 17.97 -7.32 -30.27
C GLU A 280 19.34 -7.86 -30.75
N ASP A 281 19.87 -7.36 -31.86
CA ASP A 281 21.17 -7.73 -32.42
C ASP A 281 22.33 -7.16 -31.59
N THR A 282 22.24 -5.94 -31.09
CA THR A 282 23.24 -5.40 -30.15
C THR A 282 23.18 -6.09 -28.78
N LEU A 283 22.00 -6.48 -28.29
CA LEU A 283 21.87 -7.40 -27.15
C LEU A 283 22.50 -8.76 -27.45
N ASN A 284 22.22 -9.34 -28.61
CA ASN A 284 22.79 -10.63 -29.01
C ASN A 284 24.33 -10.55 -29.15
N GLN A 285 24.88 -9.44 -29.64
CA GLN A 285 26.34 -9.20 -29.68
C GLN A 285 26.94 -9.01 -28.28
N GLN A 286 26.24 -8.37 -27.35
CA GLN A 286 26.68 -8.22 -25.95
C GLN A 286 26.56 -9.55 -25.16
N LEU A 287 25.56 -10.37 -25.47
CA LEU A 287 25.35 -11.70 -24.89
C LEU A 287 26.25 -12.76 -25.52
N GLN A 288 26.71 -12.55 -26.76
CA GLN A 288 27.83 -13.29 -27.36
C GLN A 288 29.16 -12.80 -26.76
N PHE A 289 29.40 -13.19 -25.51
CA PHE A 289 30.77 -13.40 -25.00
C PHE A 289 31.60 -14.12 -26.06
N ASN A 290 32.90 -13.79 -26.18
CA ASN A 290 33.85 -14.13 -27.26
C ASN A 290 34.07 -15.65 -27.56
N MET A 291 32.99 -16.38 -27.80
CA MET A 291 32.98 -17.66 -28.49
C MET A 291 33.29 -17.38 -29.96
N LYS A 292 34.50 -17.74 -30.38
CA LYS A 292 34.83 -17.86 -31.81
C LYS A 292 34.01 -19.01 -32.38
N ILE A 293 32.76 -18.74 -32.75
CA ILE A 293 31.94 -19.67 -33.54
C ILE A 293 32.72 -19.92 -34.82
N ALA A 294 33.22 -21.15 -34.98
CA ALA A 294 33.95 -21.52 -36.17
C ALA A 294 33.04 -21.29 -37.38
N LYS A 295 33.54 -20.56 -38.40
CA LYS A 295 32.83 -20.46 -39.67
C LYS A 295 32.57 -21.89 -40.15
N PRO A 296 31.35 -22.23 -40.62
CA PRO A 296 31.11 -23.53 -41.21
C PRO A 296 32.13 -23.75 -42.32
N ALA A 297 32.72 -24.95 -42.38
CA ALA A 297 33.70 -25.27 -43.41
C ALA A 297 33.04 -25.10 -44.79
N PRO A 298 33.73 -24.51 -45.79
CA PRO A 298 33.24 -24.50 -47.15
C PRO A 298 32.94 -25.93 -47.58
N VAL A 299 31.73 -26.15 -48.13
CA VAL A 299 31.25 -27.50 -48.48
C VAL A 299 32.09 -28.10 -49.61
N ASP A 300 32.55 -27.24 -50.52
CA ASP A 300 33.20 -27.62 -51.78
C ASP A 300 34.73 -27.50 -51.70
N LEU A 301 35.34 -28.07 -50.66
CA LEU A 301 36.77 -28.35 -50.62
C LEU A 301 37.05 -29.76 -51.15
N GLU A 302 37.44 -29.84 -52.43
CA GLU A 302 37.92 -31.09 -53.04
C GLU A 302 38.98 -31.76 -52.14
N THR A 303 38.90 -33.09 -51.97
CA THR A 303 39.77 -33.81 -51.02
C THR A 303 41.20 -33.91 -51.55
N ALA A 304 42.01 -32.88 -51.30
CA ALA A 304 43.41 -32.81 -51.69
C ALA A 304 44.15 -34.09 -51.26
N GLU A 305 44.87 -34.71 -52.21
CA GLU A 305 45.64 -35.93 -51.95
C GLU A 305 46.89 -35.63 -51.10
N ILE A 306 46.70 -35.58 -49.78
CA ILE A 306 47.77 -35.45 -48.80
C ILE A 306 48.68 -36.68 -48.90
N LYS A 307 49.86 -36.51 -49.50
CA LYS A 307 50.91 -37.53 -49.55
C LYS A 307 51.38 -37.81 -48.13
N LEU A 308 51.05 -39.01 -47.62
CA LEU A 308 51.41 -39.42 -46.25
C LEU A 308 52.90 -39.77 -46.18
N ASN A 309 53.63 -39.14 -45.25
CA ASN A 309 54.99 -39.55 -44.92
C ASN A 309 54.99 -40.98 -44.33
N ALA A 310 56.04 -41.77 -44.58
CA ALA A 310 56.13 -43.16 -44.09
C ALA A 310 55.89 -43.30 -42.58
N ALA A 311 56.45 -42.41 -41.77
CA ALA A 311 56.24 -42.38 -40.32
C ALA A 311 54.81 -41.98 -39.89
N ALA A 312 53.97 -41.44 -40.77
CA ALA A 312 52.53 -41.28 -40.54
C ALA A 312 51.79 -42.59 -40.86
N ILE A 313 52.09 -43.21 -42.01
CA ILE A 313 51.52 -44.49 -42.45
C ILE A 313 51.72 -45.58 -41.37
N LEU A 314 52.95 -45.75 -40.87
CA LEU A 314 53.27 -46.75 -39.85
C LEU A 314 52.59 -46.47 -38.48
N ARG A 315 52.37 -45.19 -38.13
CA ARG A 315 51.66 -44.83 -36.89
C ARG A 315 50.15 -45.07 -37.00
N GLU A 316 49.55 -44.76 -38.15
CA GLU A 316 48.14 -45.10 -38.39
C GLU A 316 47.92 -46.60 -38.48
N GLU A 317 48.78 -47.35 -39.18
CA GLU A 317 48.76 -48.82 -39.22
C GLU A 317 48.77 -49.44 -37.80
N MET A 318 49.65 -48.96 -36.92
CA MET A 318 49.70 -49.40 -35.52
C MET A 318 48.38 -49.13 -34.78
N LEU A 319 47.76 -47.96 -35.00
CA LEU A 319 46.47 -47.63 -34.40
C LEU A 319 45.32 -48.49 -34.95
N LEU A 320 45.36 -48.86 -36.23
CA LEU A 320 44.38 -49.79 -36.81
C LEU A 320 44.56 -51.20 -36.26
N LYS A 321 45.79 -51.70 -36.18
CA LYS A 321 46.10 -53.00 -35.58
C LYS A 321 45.66 -53.07 -34.12
N LYS A 322 45.89 -52.01 -33.34
CA LYS A 322 45.40 -51.92 -31.95
C LYS A 322 43.87 -51.94 -31.83
N LYS A 323 43.13 -51.33 -32.77
CA LYS A 323 41.65 -51.45 -32.83
C LYS A 323 41.23 -52.88 -33.15
N GLN A 324 41.84 -53.49 -34.16
CA GLN A 324 41.61 -54.89 -34.54
C GLN A 324 42.03 -55.89 -33.44
N GLU A 325 42.96 -55.53 -32.56
CA GLU A 325 43.31 -56.29 -31.35
C GLU A 325 42.20 -56.19 -30.32
N ILE A 326 41.72 -54.99 -29.99
CA ILE A 326 40.59 -54.78 -29.05
C ILE A 326 39.30 -55.46 -29.56
N GLU A 327 39.03 -55.41 -30.86
CA GLU A 327 37.87 -56.10 -31.47
C GLU A 327 38.03 -57.62 -31.43
N ARG A 328 39.23 -58.17 -31.73
CA ARG A 328 39.51 -59.60 -31.59
C ARG A 328 39.47 -60.06 -30.13
N GLU A 329 39.93 -59.25 -29.19
CA GLU A 329 39.81 -59.52 -27.76
C GLU A 329 38.35 -59.50 -27.30
N ARG A 330 37.52 -58.56 -27.79
CA ARG A 330 36.08 -58.59 -27.54
C ARG A 330 35.45 -59.87 -28.09
N VAL A 331 35.68 -60.22 -29.36
CA VAL A 331 35.12 -61.45 -29.96
C VAL A 331 35.60 -62.69 -29.20
N LYS A 332 36.89 -62.81 -28.89
CA LYS A 332 37.45 -63.89 -28.08
C LYS A 332 36.83 -63.97 -26.68
N ASN A 333 36.53 -62.82 -26.06
CA ASN A 333 35.85 -62.80 -24.76
C ASN A 333 34.37 -63.24 -24.88
N LEU A 334 33.70 -62.98 -26.00
CA LEU A 334 32.39 -63.58 -26.30
C LEU A 334 32.50 -65.10 -26.49
N GLU A 335 33.48 -65.57 -27.26
CA GLU A 335 33.74 -67.00 -27.52
C GLU A 335 34.08 -67.78 -26.24
N VAL A 336 34.85 -67.19 -25.31
CA VAL A 336 35.29 -67.84 -24.07
C VAL A 336 34.22 -67.80 -22.98
N ASN A 337 33.48 -66.69 -22.83
CA ASN A 337 32.53 -66.52 -21.72
C ASN A 337 31.07 -66.79 -22.11
N LEU A 338 30.77 -66.99 -23.40
CA LEU A 338 29.44 -67.20 -23.98
C LEU A 338 28.40 -66.13 -23.55
N ARG A 339 28.86 -64.91 -23.27
CA ARG A 339 28.06 -63.83 -22.70
C ARG A 339 28.48 -62.48 -23.27
N ASP A 340 27.54 -61.72 -23.83
CA ASP A 340 27.81 -60.35 -24.27
C ASP A 340 27.76 -59.37 -23.10
N SER A 341 28.76 -58.47 -23.03
CA SER A 341 28.72 -57.30 -22.14
C SER A 341 27.79 -56.22 -22.69
N GLY A 342 27.53 -56.24 -24.01
CA GLY A 342 26.66 -55.33 -24.72
C GLY A 342 25.26 -55.24 -24.12
N GLU A 343 24.61 -56.36 -23.80
CA GLU A 343 23.27 -56.36 -23.18
C GLU A 343 23.23 -55.58 -21.86
N PHE A 344 24.28 -55.70 -21.04
CA PHE A 344 24.39 -54.99 -19.76
C PHE A 344 24.70 -53.50 -19.96
N GLU A 345 25.56 -53.15 -20.93
CA GLU A 345 25.84 -51.76 -21.30
C GLU A 345 24.61 -51.06 -21.91
N GLU A 346 23.84 -51.77 -22.74
CA GLU A 346 22.57 -51.31 -23.32
C GLU A 346 21.51 -51.10 -22.23
N TRP A 347 21.33 -52.05 -21.31
CA TRP A 347 20.43 -51.92 -20.15
C TRP A 347 20.85 -50.74 -19.26
N LYS A 348 22.14 -50.61 -18.95
CA LYS A 348 22.67 -49.50 -18.15
C LYS A 348 22.40 -48.15 -18.81
N ARG A 349 22.57 -48.06 -20.14
CA ARG A 349 22.22 -46.87 -20.94
C ARG A 349 20.72 -46.57 -20.90
N GLN A 350 19.86 -47.59 -20.98
CA GLN A 350 18.40 -47.43 -20.85
C GLN A 350 18.02 -46.89 -19.46
N GLN A 351 18.57 -47.45 -18.38
CA GLN A 351 18.34 -46.95 -17.02
C GLN A 351 18.86 -45.51 -16.83
N GLU A 352 20.01 -45.16 -17.40
CA GLU A 352 20.51 -43.78 -17.40
C GLU A 352 19.61 -42.82 -18.22
N GLU A 353 18.98 -43.28 -19.30
CA GLU A 353 18.00 -42.52 -20.08
C GLU A 353 16.68 -42.33 -19.30
N GLU A 354 16.17 -43.38 -18.64
CA GLU A 354 14.98 -43.33 -17.77
C GLU A 354 15.17 -42.41 -16.55
N GLU A 355 16.30 -42.54 -15.84
CA GLU A 355 16.65 -41.66 -14.73
C GLU A 355 16.75 -40.19 -15.18
N GLN A 356 17.30 -39.92 -16.37
CA GLN A 356 17.37 -38.57 -16.91
C GLN A 356 15.97 -37.99 -17.21
N ILE A 357 15.04 -38.80 -17.72
CA ILE A 357 13.65 -38.39 -17.94
C ILE A 357 12.99 -38.06 -16.60
N ALA A 358 13.04 -38.95 -15.61
CA ALA A 358 12.46 -38.71 -14.27
C ALA A 358 13.06 -37.48 -13.57
N ARG A 359 14.37 -37.26 -13.67
CA ARG A 359 15.06 -36.05 -13.16
C ARG A 359 14.56 -34.79 -13.87
N MET A 360 14.36 -34.82 -15.19
CA MET A 360 13.82 -33.69 -15.96
C MET A 360 12.35 -33.40 -15.62
N GLU A 361 11.51 -34.43 -15.45
CA GLU A 361 10.12 -34.29 -15.05
C GLU A 361 9.98 -33.60 -13.70
N HIS A 362 10.70 -34.09 -12.68
CA HIS A 362 10.73 -33.52 -11.33
C HIS A 362 11.25 -32.07 -11.31
N GLN A 363 12.19 -31.72 -12.18
CA GLN A 363 12.62 -30.32 -12.36
C GLN A 363 11.51 -29.43 -12.97
N GLN A 364 10.78 -29.91 -13.98
CA GLN A 364 9.63 -29.15 -14.52
C GLN A 364 8.51 -29.02 -13.46
N GLN A 365 8.19 -30.09 -12.72
CA GLN A 365 7.19 -30.08 -11.66
C GLN A 365 7.51 -29.01 -10.61
N LYS A 366 8.74 -29.00 -10.09
CA LYS A 366 9.21 -27.98 -9.12
C LYS A 366 9.19 -26.56 -9.69
N LYS A 367 9.51 -26.36 -10.97
CA LYS A 367 9.41 -25.05 -11.61
C LYS A 367 7.97 -24.53 -11.61
N ILE A 368 7.01 -25.38 -12.00
CA ILE A 368 5.61 -24.98 -12.07
C ILE A 368 4.99 -24.86 -10.66
N GLU A 369 5.44 -25.65 -9.69
CA GLU A 369 5.08 -25.48 -8.28
C GLU A 369 5.56 -24.12 -7.72
N MET A 370 6.80 -23.71 -8.00
CA MET A 370 7.29 -22.37 -7.64
C MET A 370 6.48 -21.25 -8.30
N GLU A 371 6.09 -21.42 -9.57
CA GLU A 371 5.26 -20.44 -10.29
C GLU A 371 3.84 -20.35 -9.69
N LEU A 372 3.23 -21.48 -9.33
CA LEU A 372 1.92 -21.53 -8.66
C LEU A 372 1.98 -20.99 -7.22
N ALA A 373 3.06 -21.25 -6.48
CA ALA A 373 3.30 -20.67 -5.16
C ALA A 373 3.46 -19.14 -5.24
N ARG A 374 4.17 -18.63 -6.25
CA ARG A 374 4.27 -17.19 -6.53
C ARG A 374 2.91 -16.58 -6.89
N GLU A 375 2.10 -17.23 -7.72
CA GLU A 375 0.75 -16.75 -8.05
C GLU A 375 -0.16 -16.71 -6.81
N ALA A 376 -0.08 -17.72 -5.94
CA ALA A 376 -0.80 -17.76 -4.67
C ALA A 376 -0.36 -16.64 -3.72
N ALA A 377 0.94 -16.37 -3.61
CA ALA A 377 1.48 -15.28 -2.79
C ALA A 377 1.02 -13.89 -3.28
N MET A 378 0.99 -13.66 -4.60
CA MET A 378 0.47 -12.42 -5.17
C MET A 378 -1.03 -12.26 -4.90
N ARG A 379 -1.84 -13.33 -5.04
CA ARG A 379 -3.27 -13.28 -4.69
C ARG A 379 -3.54 -13.00 -3.21
N ALA A 380 -2.78 -13.61 -2.31
CA ALA A 380 -2.86 -13.32 -0.87
C ALA A 380 -2.48 -11.87 -0.53
N GLN A 381 -1.51 -11.28 -1.27
CA GLN A 381 -1.16 -9.88 -1.14
C GLN A 381 -2.29 -8.94 -1.61
N GLU A 382 -2.96 -9.25 -2.73
CA GLU A 382 -4.15 -8.51 -3.17
C GLU A 382 -5.31 -8.58 -2.18
N GLU A 383 -5.54 -9.75 -1.58
CA GLU A 383 -6.57 -9.96 -0.56
C GLU A 383 -6.29 -9.09 0.67
N LYS A 384 -5.05 -9.12 1.18
CA LYS A 384 -4.62 -8.22 2.27
C LYS A 384 -4.72 -6.73 1.91
N PHE A 385 -4.50 -6.33 0.65
CA PHE A 385 -4.75 -4.96 0.21
C PHE A 385 -6.25 -4.59 0.22
N LYS A 386 -7.14 -5.52 -0.16
CA LYS A 386 -8.60 -5.32 -0.10
C LYS A 386 -9.06 -5.21 1.36
N GLU A 387 -8.58 -6.07 2.25
CA GLU A 387 -8.83 -6.02 3.70
C GLU A 387 -8.36 -4.70 4.33
N ASN A 388 -7.11 -4.30 4.07
CA ASN A 388 -6.55 -3.04 4.56
C ASN A 388 -7.36 -1.83 4.07
N ARG A 389 -7.87 -1.86 2.83
CA ARG A 389 -8.75 -0.82 2.30
C ARG A 389 -10.09 -0.78 3.04
N ILE A 390 -10.73 -1.93 3.25
CA ILE A 390 -12.00 -2.03 4.00
C ILE A 390 -11.81 -1.55 5.44
N LEU A 391 -10.69 -1.89 6.08
CA LEU A 391 -10.33 -1.41 7.41
C LEU A 391 -10.13 0.12 7.42
N ALA A 392 -9.43 0.68 6.44
CA ALA A 392 -9.24 2.13 6.30
C ALA A 392 -10.55 2.88 5.98
N GLU A 393 -11.52 2.23 5.31
CA GLU A 393 -12.86 2.78 5.11
C GLU A 393 -13.69 2.73 6.41
N LYS A 394 -13.63 1.64 7.20
CA LYS A 394 -14.24 1.57 8.55
C LYS A 394 -13.67 2.63 9.50
N MET A 395 -12.34 2.73 9.62
CA MET A 395 -11.68 3.71 10.49
C MET A 395 -12.02 5.17 10.12
N LYS A 396 -12.37 5.46 8.86
CA LYS A 396 -12.88 6.78 8.46
C LYS A 396 -14.29 7.04 8.98
N VAL A 397 -15.17 6.04 8.97
CA VAL A 397 -16.53 6.16 9.55
C VAL A 397 -16.43 6.39 11.06
N GLU A 398 -15.67 5.55 11.77
CA GLU A 398 -15.40 5.67 13.21
C GLU A 398 -14.72 7.00 13.60
N ALA A 399 -13.95 7.61 12.70
CA ALA A 399 -13.34 8.92 12.90
C ALA A 399 -14.33 10.08 12.68
N VAL A 400 -15.30 9.93 11.77
CA VAL A 400 -16.40 10.89 11.56
C VAL A 400 -17.39 10.83 12.72
N GLU A 401 -17.70 9.65 13.25
CA GLU A 401 -18.58 9.47 14.40
C GLU A 401 -17.98 10.10 15.66
N ARG A 402 -16.72 9.79 16.00
CA ARG A 402 -16.00 10.44 17.12
C ARG A 402 -15.80 11.94 16.94
N LEU A 403 -15.84 12.46 15.71
CA LEU A 403 -15.80 13.90 15.46
C LEU A 403 -17.14 14.57 15.74
N LYS A 404 -18.28 13.90 15.50
CA LYS A 404 -19.61 14.37 15.90
C LYS A 404 -19.77 14.38 17.42
N GLU A 405 -19.46 13.28 18.08
CA GLU A 405 -19.48 13.17 19.56
C GLU A 405 -18.70 14.32 20.22
N ARG A 406 -17.52 14.64 19.66
CA ARG A 406 -16.69 15.76 20.11
C ARG A 406 -17.31 17.14 19.83
N GLN A 407 -18.06 17.30 18.75
CA GLN A 407 -18.78 18.54 18.44
C GLN A 407 -20.01 18.74 19.35
N GLU A 408 -20.76 17.67 19.62
CA GLU A 408 -21.91 17.66 20.53
C GLU A 408 -21.45 18.03 21.96
N LEU A 409 -20.44 17.34 22.48
CA LEU A 409 -19.85 17.63 23.80
C LEU A 409 -19.20 19.04 23.86
N GLN A 410 -18.73 19.59 22.73
CA GLN A 410 -18.30 20.99 22.66
C GLN A 410 -19.48 21.98 22.70
N GLN A 411 -20.64 21.64 22.14
CA GLN A 411 -21.85 22.47 22.21
C GLN A 411 -22.40 22.49 23.64
N GLU A 412 -22.53 21.33 24.29
CA GLU A 412 -22.90 21.22 25.71
C GLU A 412 -21.97 22.08 26.60
N GLN A 413 -20.67 22.00 26.38
CA GLN A 413 -19.67 22.81 27.10
C GLN A 413 -19.79 24.32 26.83
N VAL A 414 -20.27 24.73 25.65
CA VAL A 414 -20.56 26.14 25.34
C VAL A 414 -21.86 26.59 25.99
N GLU A 415 -22.89 25.75 26.04
CA GLU A 415 -24.17 26.09 26.69
C GLU A 415 -24.05 26.17 28.21
N TYR A 416 -23.36 25.22 28.84
CA TYR A 416 -23.00 25.31 30.25
C TYR A 416 -22.19 26.59 30.57
N LYS A 417 -21.26 26.98 29.69
CA LYS A 417 -20.50 28.23 29.84
C LYS A 417 -21.35 29.47 29.64
N LYS A 418 -22.36 29.47 28.74
CA LYS A 418 -23.33 30.58 28.63
C LYS A 418 -24.12 30.74 29.93
N GLN A 419 -24.65 29.65 30.48
CA GLN A 419 -25.39 29.66 31.75
C GLN A 419 -24.51 30.17 32.91
N LEU A 420 -23.25 29.75 32.97
CA LEU A 420 -22.28 30.23 33.95
C LEU A 420 -21.95 31.73 33.76
N ILE A 421 -21.78 32.19 32.52
CA ILE A 421 -21.59 33.62 32.21
C ILE A 421 -22.82 34.43 32.60
N GLU A 422 -24.03 33.92 32.42
CA GLU A 422 -25.27 34.60 32.81
C GLU A 422 -25.39 34.73 34.33
N GLN A 423 -25.05 33.67 35.09
CA GLN A 423 -24.92 33.71 36.55
C GLN A 423 -23.82 34.68 37.02
N ILE A 424 -22.68 34.71 36.33
CA ILE A 424 -21.59 35.66 36.61
C ILE A 424 -22.06 37.10 36.32
N MET A 425 -22.76 37.36 35.21
CA MET A 425 -23.32 38.68 34.88
C MET A 425 -24.36 39.15 35.90
N GLU A 426 -25.13 38.24 36.50
CA GLU A 426 -25.98 38.59 37.65
C GLU A 426 -25.19 38.88 38.93
N ALA A 427 -24.11 38.15 39.18
CA ALA A 427 -23.21 38.42 40.29
C ALA A 427 -22.46 39.76 40.10
N GLU A 428 -21.98 40.05 38.89
CA GLU A 428 -21.31 41.29 38.53
C GLU A 428 -22.23 42.50 38.64
N LYS A 429 -23.52 42.40 38.27
CA LYS A 429 -24.52 43.46 38.56
C LYS A 429 -24.65 43.74 40.06
N LYS A 430 -24.63 42.69 40.91
CA LYS A 430 -24.69 42.80 42.37
C LYS A 430 -23.38 43.34 42.96
N VAL A 431 -22.22 42.99 42.37
CA VAL A 431 -20.89 43.47 42.77
C VAL A 431 -20.66 44.91 42.33
N TYR A 432 -21.08 45.32 41.13
CA TYR A 432 -21.00 46.71 40.65
C TYR A 432 -21.70 47.66 41.64
N LEU A 433 -22.90 47.29 42.10
CA LEU A 433 -23.69 47.97 43.13
C LEU A 433 -23.04 48.04 44.54
N GLN A 434 -21.89 47.40 44.73
CA GLN A 434 -21.04 47.50 45.93
C GLN A 434 -19.70 48.17 45.62
N VAL A 435 -19.12 47.90 44.45
CA VAL A 435 -17.90 48.55 43.95
C VAL A 435 -18.11 50.05 43.76
N GLU A 436 -19.28 50.50 43.30
CA GLU A 436 -19.65 51.92 43.22
C GLU A 436 -19.55 52.61 44.60
N LYS A 437 -20.16 52.01 45.62
CA LYS A 437 -20.11 52.47 47.04
C LYS A 437 -18.72 52.38 47.67
N VAL A 438 -17.82 51.57 47.12
CA VAL A 438 -16.41 51.47 47.52
C VAL A 438 -15.55 52.46 46.74
N GLN A 439 -15.87 52.75 45.48
CA GLN A 439 -15.18 53.76 44.67
C GLN A 439 -15.43 55.17 45.20
N GLU A 440 -16.61 55.49 45.73
CA GLU A 440 -16.87 56.76 46.42
C GLU A 440 -15.94 56.94 47.63
N LYS A 441 -15.75 55.89 48.44
CA LYS A 441 -14.84 55.89 49.61
C LYS A 441 -13.37 55.89 49.21
N ASN A 442 -13.00 55.10 48.19
CA ASN A 442 -11.62 55.01 47.72
C ASN A 442 -11.18 56.26 46.95
N LYS A 443 -12.09 57.03 46.34
CA LYS A 443 -11.78 58.36 45.80
C LYS A 443 -11.30 59.31 46.90
N GLN A 444 -11.99 59.32 48.05
CA GLN A 444 -11.60 60.12 49.21
C GLN A 444 -10.19 59.74 49.69
N MET A 445 -9.93 58.44 49.91
CA MET A 445 -8.60 57.95 50.34
C MET A 445 -7.49 58.12 49.28
N ALA A 446 -7.83 58.13 48.00
CA ALA A 446 -6.85 58.26 46.92
C ALA A 446 -6.35 59.70 46.73
N GLU A 447 -7.11 60.71 47.15
CA GLU A 447 -6.63 62.10 47.16
C GLU A 447 -5.59 62.32 48.27
N ASP A 448 -5.80 61.73 49.46
CA ASP A 448 -4.84 61.75 50.56
C ASP A 448 -3.48 61.13 50.18
N GLN A 449 -3.49 59.90 49.64
CA GLN A 449 -2.26 59.14 49.34
C GLN A 449 -1.42 59.73 48.21
N LYS A 450 -2.06 60.45 47.27
CA LYS A 450 -1.36 61.04 46.11
C LYS A 450 -0.38 62.14 46.51
N LEU A 451 -0.58 62.74 47.69
CA LEU A 451 0.29 63.76 48.27
C LEU A 451 1.62 63.19 48.80
N GLU A 452 1.64 61.91 49.20
CA GLU A 452 2.79 61.28 49.87
C GLU A 452 3.78 60.68 48.87
N MET A 453 3.31 59.90 47.91
CA MET A 453 4.16 59.08 47.03
C MET A 453 5.12 59.90 46.14
N ALA A 454 4.79 61.17 45.86
CA ALA A 454 5.63 62.07 45.05
C ALA A 454 7.03 62.30 45.66
N ARG A 455 7.20 62.21 46.99
CA ARG A 455 8.49 62.47 47.67
C ARG A 455 9.54 61.37 47.50
N MET A 456 9.16 60.14 47.13
CA MET A 456 10.05 58.98 47.25
C MET A 456 10.81 58.60 45.97
N LEU A 457 10.42 59.14 44.81
CA LEU A 457 10.91 58.63 43.51
C LEU A 457 12.30 59.20 43.10
N GLU A 458 12.68 60.34 43.64
CA GLU A 458 13.78 61.16 43.11
C GLU A 458 15.17 60.68 43.55
N LEU A 459 15.26 60.01 44.71
CA LEU A 459 16.51 59.51 45.30
C LEU A 459 17.16 58.34 44.52
N LYS A 460 16.37 57.49 43.87
CA LYS A 460 16.84 56.18 43.37
C LYS A 460 17.62 56.24 42.05
N ARG A 461 17.66 57.38 41.37
CA ARG A 461 18.18 57.50 39.99
C ARG A 461 19.71 57.64 39.89
N GLN A 462 20.43 57.76 41.00
CA GLN A 462 21.84 58.19 41.00
C GLN A 462 22.88 57.06 41.13
N GLU A 463 22.46 55.82 41.42
CA GLU A 463 23.39 54.75 41.84
C GLU A 463 23.91 53.85 40.69
N ASP A 464 23.15 53.67 39.60
CA ASP A 464 23.40 52.60 38.61
C ASP A 464 24.59 52.84 37.65
N GLU A 465 25.06 54.08 37.46
CA GLU A 465 25.90 54.45 36.32
C GLU A 465 27.37 53.96 36.42
N GLN A 466 27.92 53.75 37.62
CA GLN A 466 29.37 53.57 37.80
C GLN A 466 29.93 52.17 37.46
N ILE A 467 29.07 51.19 37.18
CA ILE A 467 29.47 49.76 37.18
C ILE A 467 30.19 49.32 35.88
N ARG A 468 30.03 50.04 34.76
CA ARG A 468 30.39 49.51 33.42
C ARG A 468 31.87 49.58 33.00
N ILE A 469 32.72 50.40 33.62
CA ILE A 469 34.01 50.82 33.03
C ILE A 469 35.15 49.78 33.13
N LYS A 470 35.07 48.80 34.04
CA LYS A 470 36.26 48.01 34.48
C LYS A 470 36.44 46.62 33.82
N ARG A 471 36.19 46.44 32.51
CA ARG A 471 36.05 45.06 31.94
C ARG A 471 36.70 44.69 30.59
N GLU A 472 37.47 45.55 29.92
CA GLU A 472 37.78 45.35 28.48
C GLU A 472 39.27 45.24 28.06
N GLU A 473 40.25 45.16 28.98
CA GLU A 473 41.67 45.39 28.61
C GLU A 473 42.61 44.15 28.53
N LEU A 474 42.17 42.94 28.93
CA LEU A 474 43.10 41.83 29.26
C LEU A 474 43.52 40.90 28.09
N ILE A 475 43.00 41.04 26.87
CA ILE A 475 43.21 40.04 25.79
C ILE A 475 43.92 40.66 24.57
N LYS A 476 45.22 40.91 24.71
CA LYS A 476 46.01 41.65 23.70
C LYS A 476 47.48 41.18 23.51
N GLN A 477 47.87 40.01 24.03
CA GLN A 477 49.28 39.66 24.28
C GLN A 477 49.77 38.25 23.84
N ILE A 478 49.06 37.53 22.96
CA ILE A 478 49.53 36.20 22.49
C ILE A 478 49.48 36.12 20.95
N ARG A 479 50.48 36.71 20.28
CA ARG A 479 50.65 36.68 18.81
C ARG A 479 52.13 36.89 18.34
N GLU A 480 53.05 36.07 18.83
CA GLU A 480 54.48 36.08 18.46
C GLU A 480 55.06 34.67 18.84
N LEU A 481 55.93 33.95 18.11
CA LEU A 481 56.65 34.09 16.81
C LEU A 481 56.93 32.70 16.15
N GLU A 482 56.95 32.66 14.81
CA GLU A 482 57.92 32.08 13.82
C GLU A 482 58.77 30.76 14.02
N ARG A 483 59.51 30.16 13.04
CA ARG A 483 59.34 29.89 11.56
C ARG A 483 60.51 29.06 10.86
N GLN A 484 60.45 27.71 10.83
CA GLN A 484 61.03 26.77 9.80
C GLN A 484 62.61 26.70 9.51
N PRO A 485 63.20 26.23 8.34
CA PRO A 485 63.88 24.87 8.26
C PRO A 485 65.15 24.58 7.30
N ILE A 486 65.73 23.33 7.35
CA ILE A 486 66.36 22.44 6.28
C ILE A 486 67.75 22.69 5.55
N LYS A 487 68.57 21.61 5.25
CA LYS A 487 69.44 21.31 4.01
C LYS A 487 70.22 19.90 3.95
N ARG A 488 71.04 19.54 2.89
CA ARG A 488 71.49 18.14 2.39
C ARG A 488 72.86 17.97 1.55
N THR A 489 73.44 16.73 1.28
CA THR A 489 74.48 16.28 0.20
C THR A 489 74.82 14.70 0.06
N LYS A 490 75.59 14.15 -0.97
CA LYS A 490 76.04 12.67 -1.21
C LYS A 490 77.03 12.29 -2.44
N GLY A 491 77.95 11.25 -2.40
CA GLY A 491 78.38 10.34 -3.59
C GLY A 491 79.84 9.67 -3.81
N TYR A 492 80.02 8.50 -4.58
CA TYR A 492 81.15 7.92 -5.52
C TYR A 492 81.15 6.33 -5.91
N ASP A 493 81.85 5.71 -6.98
CA ASP A 493 82.01 4.18 -7.33
C ASP A 493 82.80 3.61 -8.68
N PRO A 494 83.43 2.34 -8.84
CA PRO A 494 84.18 1.75 -10.10
C PRO A 494 84.48 0.15 -10.48
N THR A 495 84.70 -0.28 -11.80
CA THR A 495 85.54 -1.35 -12.65
C THR A 495 85.78 -2.96 -12.42
N GLU A 496 86.36 -4.00 -13.21
CA GLU A 496 86.85 -4.55 -14.61
C GLU A 496 87.39 -6.11 -14.63
N THR A 497 87.95 -7.03 -15.57
CA THR A 497 88.29 -7.45 -17.06
C THR A 497 88.80 -8.99 -17.37
N MET A 498 89.10 -9.57 -18.63
CA MET A 498 89.42 -11.09 -19.04
C MET A 498 90.21 -11.56 -20.41
N GLY A 499 90.58 -12.88 -20.77
CA GLY A 499 91.18 -13.47 -22.10
C GLY A 499 91.66 -15.03 -22.38
N TYR A 500 91.99 -15.61 -23.62
CA TYR A 500 92.23 -17.12 -24.05
C TYR A 500 92.96 -17.63 -25.45
N GLY A 501 93.40 -18.95 -25.75
CA GLY A 501 93.72 -19.65 -27.14
C GLY A 501 94.76 -20.91 -27.41
N LEU A 502 94.76 -21.76 -28.56
CA LEU A 502 95.86 -22.66 -29.30
C LEU A 502 95.58 -24.11 -30.07
N LEU A 503 96.33 -24.69 -31.13
CA LEU A 503 96.34 -26.14 -31.78
C LEU A 503 97.43 -26.62 -32.94
N GLU A 504 97.55 -27.92 -33.48
CA GLU A 504 98.58 -28.54 -34.53
C GLU A 504 98.31 -29.98 -35.33
N GLU A 505 99.08 -30.54 -36.38
CA GLU A 505 98.93 -31.90 -37.18
C GLU A 505 100.12 -32.61 -38.09
N MET A 506 99.99 -33.68 -39.03
CA MET A 506 101.08 -34.64 -39.64
C MET A 506 101.20 -35.23 -41.19
N SER A 507 101.47 -36.56 -41.56
CA SER A 507 102.21 -37.14 -42.83
C SER A 507 101.66 -38.35 -43.77
N LEU A 508 102.32 -38.74 -44.93
CA LEU A 508 101.63 -39.13 -46.24
C LEU A 508 101.96 -40.38 -47.18
N ALA A 509 103.21 -40.79 -47.55
CA ALA A 509 103.46 -41.41 -48.89
C ALA A 509 102.96 -42.85 -49.20
N GLU A 510 103.05 -43.81 -48.27
CA GLU A 510 102.71 -45.25 -48.49
C GLU A 510 101.22 -45.52 -48.72
N LEU A 511 100.39 -44.47 -48.63
CA LEU A 511 98.94 -44.51 -48.76
C LEU A 511 98.44 -44.78 -50.19
N ARG A 512 99.32 -44.76 -51.22
CA ARG A 512 98.90 -44.71 -52.64
C ARG A 512 98.65 -46.06 -53.30
N ASP A 513 99.59 -47.00 -53.30
CA ASP A 513 99.41 -48.25 -54.07
C ASP A 513 98.40 -49.20 -53.40
N ARG A 514 98.37 -49.20 -52.04
CA ARG A 514 97.30 -49.83 -51.25
C ARG A 514 95.90 -49.30 -51.60
N LEU A 515 95.78 -48.11 -52.18
CA LEU A 515 94.53 -47.48 -52.56
C LEU A 515 93.96 -48.08 -53.87
N GLU A 516 94.81 -48.54 -54.78
CA GLU A 516 94.45 -48.99 -56.13
C GLU A 516 93.74 -50.36 -56.14
N ILE A 517 94.29 -51.37 -55.45
CA ILE A 517 93.68 -52.71 -55.34
C ILE A 517 92.35 -52.61 -54.60
N VAL A 518 92.36 -51.91 -53.47
CA VAL A 518 91.18 -51.68 -52.60
C VAL A 518 90.08 -50.89 -53.31
N LYS A 519 90.39 -50.03 -54.30
CA LYS A 519 89.37 -49.40 -55.18
C LYS A 519 88.63 -50.42 -56.06
N ALA A 520 89.27 -51.51 -56.48
CA ALA A 520 88.68 -52.46 -57.42
C ALA A 520 87.70 -53.41 -56.71
N GLU A 521 88.12 -53.99 -55.59
CA GLU A 521 87.30 -54.89 -54.77
C GLU A 521 86.04 -54.16 -54.24
N ARG A 522 86.22 -52.91 -53.76
CA ARG A 522 85.10 -52.06 -53.33
C ARG A 522 84.06 -51.82 -54.43
N LYS A 523 84.45 -51.68 -55.70
CA LYS A 523 83.49 -51.46 -56.81
C LYS A 523 82.59 -52.68 -57.05
N ALA A 524 83.15 -53.89 -56.98
CA ALA A 524 82.35 -55.11 -57.14
C ALA A 524 81.36 -55.26 -55.97
N GLU A 525 81.84 -55.08 -54.73
CA GLU A 525 80.98 -55.06 -53.54
C GLU A 525 79.90 -53.96 -53.61
N GLU A 526 80.23 -52.77 -54.13
CA GLU A 526 79.27 -51.68 -54.33
C GLU A 526 78.16 -52.07 -55.29
N GLU A 527 78.43 -52.81 -56.37
CA GLU A 527 77.40 -53.19 -57.35
C GLU A 527 76.40 -54.20 -56.81
N ASP A 528 76.85 -55.21 -56.05
CA ASP A 528 75.93 -56.17 -55.43
C ASP A 528 75.14 -55.55 -54.27
N LYS A 529 75.79 -54.71 -53.44
CA LYS A 529 75.09 -53.91 -52.42
C LYS A 529 74.06 -52.96 -53.06
N ARG A 530 74.34 -52.37 -54.23
CA ARG A 530 73.35 -51.55 -54.97
C ARG A 530 72.15 -52.37 -55.43
N LYS A 531 72.33 -53.62 -55.88
CA LYS A 531 71.21 -54.52 -56.28
C LYS A 531 70.33 -54.86 -55.08
N GLU A 532 70.92 -55.26 -53.97
CA GLU A 532 70.21 -55.57 -52.71
C GLU A 532 69.44 -54.34 -52.19
N ILE A 533 70.08 -53.17 -52.20
CA ILE A 533 69.46 -51.90 -51.83
C ILE A 533 68.27 -51.54 -52.74
N VAL A 534 68.21 -51.99 -53.99
CA VAL A 534 67.05 -51.78 -54.88
C VAL A 534 65.92 -52.76 -54.52
N THR A 535 66.20 -54.07 -54.37
CA THR A 535 65.14 -55.04 -54.03
C THR A 535 64.49 -54.73 -52.68
N GLN A 536 65.28 -54.38 -51.66
CA GLN A 536 64.78 -53.95 -50.35
C GLN A 536 63.90 -52.68 -50.44
N LYS A 537 64.19 -51.75 -51.37
CA LYS A 537 63.35 -50.57 -51.60
C LYS A 537 62.03 -50.93 -52.25
N ASP A 538 62.02 -51.79 -53.25
CA ASP A 538 60.81 -52.17 -53.98
C ASP A 538 59.86 -53.00 -53.10
N GLU A 539 60.40 -53.87 -52.25
CA GLU A 539 59.63 -54.57 -51.20
C GLU A 539 59.06 -53.61 -50.16
N TYR A 540 59.87 -52.66 -49.68
CA TYR A 540 59.44 -51.64 -48.73
C TYR A 540 58.33 -50.73 -49.30
N LEU A 541 58.47 -50.29 -50.55
CA LEU A 541 57.45 -49.51 -51.28
C LEU A 541 56.16 -50.31 -51.45
N SER A 542 56.26 -51.58 -51.84
CA SER A 542 55.11 -52.49 -52.00
C SER A 542 54.37 -52.72 -50.67
N SER A 543 55.12 -52.89 -49.58
CA SER A 543 54.59 -52.98 -48.21
C SER A 543 53.87 -51.70 -47.78
N MET A 544 54.48 -50.54 -48.07
CA MET A 544 53.88 -49.22 -47.76
C MET A 544 52.61 -48.95 -48.56
N GLN A 545 52.54 -49.35 -49.84
CA GLN A 545 51.34 -49.19 -50.67
C GLN A 545 50.14 -49.97 -50.12
N ARG A 546 50.33 -51.23 -49.71
CA ARG A 546 49.27 -52.05 -49.09
C ARG A 546 48.71 -51.39 -47.83
N LYS A 547 49.60 -50.94 -46.94
CA LYS A 547 49.24 -50.22 -45.70
C LYS A 547 48.46 -48.94 -45.97
N VAL A 548 48.81 -48.18 -47.01
CA VAL A 548 48.04 -47.00 -47.44
C VAL A 548 46.65 -47.37 -47.96
N GLN A 549 46.49 -48.49 -48.67
CA GLN A 549 45.18 -48.97 -49.13
C GLN A 549 44.29 -49.39 -47.95
N GLU A 550 44.83 -50.17 -47.01
CA GLU A 550 44.15 -50.56 -45.76
C GLU A 550 43.70 -49.33 -44.95
N ILE A 551 44.57 -48.33 -44.80
CA ILE A 551 44.27 -47.06 -44.13
C ILE A 551 43.19 -46.26 -44.90
N LYS A 552 43.27 -46.16 -46.23
CA LYS A 552 42.24 -45.47 -47.04
C LYS A 552 40.87 -46.13 -46.86
N ALA A 553 40.78 -47.47 -46.92
CA ALA A 553 39.52 -48.21 -46.72
C ALA A 553 38.96 -48.03 -45.30
N HIS A 554 39.79 -48.16 -44.27
CA HIS A 554 39.35 -47.96 -42.87
C HIS A 554 38.90 -46.52 -42.60
N ARG A 555 39.57 -45.50 -43.18
CA ARG A 555 39.15 -44.09 -43.07
C ARG A 555 37.78 -43.85 -43.72
N GLN A 556 37.50 -44.49 -44.86
CA GLN A 556 36.19 -44.39 -45.53
C GLN A 556 35.08 -45.02 -44.69
N ALA A 557 35.30 -46.25 -44.18
CA ALA A 557 34.36 -46.92 -43.28
C ALA A 557 34.11 -46.12 -41.99
N GLU A 558 35.16 -45.56 -41.38
CA GLU A 558 35.01 -44.70 -40.20
C GLU A 558 34.23 -43.41 -40.49
N SER A 559 34.35 -42.81 -41.68
CA SER A 559 33.54 -41.63 -42.01
C SER A 559 32.07 -42.01 -42.08
N GLN A 560 31.73 -43.04 -42.86
CA GLN A 560 30.37 -43.53 -43.01
C GLN A 560 29.75 -43.88 -41.64
N GLN A 561 30.47 -44.59 -40.77
CA GLN A 561 30.01 -44.89 -39.41
C GLN A 561 29.79 -43.61 -38.58
N LYS A 562 30.72 -42.64 -38.61
CA LYS A 562 30.58 -41.38 -37.85
C LYS A 562 29.46 -40.50 -38.38
N ASP A 563 29.19 -40.53 -39.67
CA ASP A 563 28.11 -39.77 -40.30
C ASP A 563 26.74 -40.39 -39.95
N MET A 564 26.60 -41.72 -40.01
CA MET A 564 25.44 -42.43 -39.47
C MET A 564 25.25 -42.17 -37.96
N GLU A 565 26.33 -42.14 -37.18
CA GLU A 565 26.27 -41.85 -35.73
C GLU A 565 25.87 -40.39 -35.44
N ARG A 566 26.33 -39.43 -36.26
CA ARG A 566 25.91 -38.02 -36.22
C ARG A 566 24.41 -37.87 -36.50
N GLU A 567 23.89 -38.57 -37.51
CA GLU A 567 22.46 -38.58 -37.82
C GLU A 567 21.64 -39.23 -36.69
N ALA A 568 22.05 -40.40 -36.20
CA ALA A 568 21.41 -41.05 -35.06
C ALA A 568 21.38 -40.16 -33.80
N LYS A 569 22.48 -39.45 -33.49
CA LYS A 569 22.55 -38.45 -32.40
C LYS A 569 21.65 -37.24 -32.65
N ARG A 570 21.49 -36.78 -33.89
CA ARG A 570 20.55 -35.71 -34.26
C ARG A 570 19.10 -36.15 -34.03
N MET A 571 18.75 -37.37 -34.47
CA MET A 571 17.40 -37.92 -34.29
C MET A 571 17.08 -38.23 -32.82
N LYS A 572 18.05 -38.69 -32.00
CA LYS A 572 17.85 -38.83 -30.54
C LYS A 572 17.53 -37.48 -29.89
N LYS A 573 18.34 -36.43 -30.14
CA LYS A 573 18.11 -35.09 -29.59
C LYS A 573 16.74 -34.51 -29.95
N GLN A 574 16.27 -34.71 -31.18
CA GLN A 574 14.93 -34.29 -31.59
C GLN A 574 13.83 -35.01 -30.78
N LYS A 575 13.95 -36.32 -30.59
CA LYS A 575 13.02 -37.11 -29.75
C LYS A 575 13.06 -36.68 -28.27
N GLU A 576 14.25 -36.41 -27.73
CA GLU A 576 14.41 -35.86 -26.36
C GLU A 576 13.73 -34.49 -26.20
N GLU A 577 13.87 -33.59 -27.19
CA GLU A 577 13.21 -32.29 -27.20
C GLU A 577 11.68 -32.40 -27.32
N GLU A 578 11.17 -33.35 -28.10
CA GLU A 578 9.74 -33.65 -28.21
C GLU A 578 9.17 -34.22 -26.91
N LEU A 579 9.87 -35.16 -26.26
CA LEU A 579 9.48 -35.68 -24.94
C LEU A 579 9.45 -34.55 -23.90
N ARG A 580 10.47 -33.69 -23.87
CA ARG A 580 10.53 -32.53 -22.97
C ARG A 580 9.41 -31.51 -23.21
N LYS A 581 8.88 -31.40 -24.44
CA LYS A 581 7.69 -30.58 -24.76
C LYS A 581 6.42 -31.23 -24.21
N LYS A 582 6.18 -32.51 -24.51
CA LYS A 582 5.01 -33.27 -24.02
C LYS A 582 4.91 -33.28 -22.50
N ILE A 583 6.01 -33.59 -21.80
CA ILE A 583 6.11 -33.54 -20.33
C ILE A 583 5.70 -32.17 -19.77
N ARG A 584 6.12 -31.07 -20.42
CA ARG A 584 5.75 -29.72 -20.00
C ARG A 584 4.27 -29.42 -20.26
N GLU A 585 3.74 -29.83 -21.40
CA GLU A 585 2.34 -29.63 -21.79
C GLU A 585 1.39 -30.38 -20.86
N GLU A 586 1.70 -31.64 -20.51
CA GLU A 586 0.93 -32.44 -19.55
C GLU A 586 0.94 -31.83 -18.13
N GLN A 587 2.11 -31.40 -17.64
CA GLN A 587 2.22 -30.77 -16.32
C GLN A 587 1.54 -29.38 -16.29
N LEU A 588 1.61 -28.62 -17.39
CA LEU A 588 0.89 -27.35 -17.54
C LEU A 588 -0.63 -27.58 -17.54
N LEU A 589 -1.13 -28.62 -18.22
CA LEU A 589 -2.54 -29.01 -18.21
C LEU A 589 -3.00 -29.42 -16.79
N GLN A 590 -2.22 -30.22 -16.07
CA GLN A 590 -2.52 -30.56 -14.68
C GLN A 590 -2.63 -29.30 -13.78
N VAL A 591 -1.76 -28.32 -14.00
CA VAL A 591 -1.74 -27.08 -13.21
C VAL A 591 -2.85 -26.11 -13.64
N GLN A 592 -3.17 -26.02 -14.93
CA GLN A 592 -4.35 -25.32 -15.43
C GLN A 592 -5.63 -25.88 -14.82
N ASN A 593 -5.76 -27.21 -14.71
CA ASN A 593 -6.90 -27.87 -14.05
C ASN A 593 -6.93 -27.56 -12.53
N LYS A 594 -5.79 -27.62 -11.83
CA LYS A 594 -5.68 -27.23 -10.40
C LYS A 594 -6.06 -25.75 -10.18
N ILE A 595 -5.68 -24.85 -11.08
CA ILE A 595 -6.03 -23.41 -11.03
C ILE A 595 -7.51 -23.20 -11.36
N SER A 596 -8.05 -23.90 -12.37
CA SER A 596 -9.46 -23.86 -12.75
C SER A 596 -10.35 -24.26 -11.59
N ASN A 597 -10.08 -25.42 -10.97
CA ASN A 597 -10.85 -25.92 -9.83
C ASN A 597 -10.78 -24.95 -8.64
N LYS A 598 -9.61 -24.37 -8.33
CA LYS A 598 -9.49 -23.34 -7.28
C LYS A 598 -10.27 -22.06 -7.61
N LYS A 599 -10.31 -21.64 -8.87
CA LYS A 599 -11.11 -20.48 -9.32
C LYS A 599 -12.62 -20.76 -9.26
N GLN A 600 -13.06 -21.97 -9.60
CA GLN A 600 -14.46 -22.39 -9.50
C GLN A 600 -14.93 -22.43 -8.03
N VAL A 601 -14.17 -23.07 -7.14
CA VAL A 601 -14.45 -23.09 -5.69
C VAL A 601 -14.56 -21.68 -5.14
N LYS A 602 -13.54 -20.84 -5.38
CA LYS A 602 -13.56 -19.45 -4.88
C LYS A 602 -14.72 -18.64 -5.47
N SER A 603 -15.07 -18.81 -6.74
CA SER A 603 -16.22 -18.11 -7.32
C SER A 603 -17.54 -18.56 -6.70
N ALA A 604 -17.69 -19.85 -6.36
CA ALA A 604 -18.87 -20.34 -5.65
C ALA A 604 -18.96 -19.79 -4.21
N GLU A 605 -17.82 -19.65 -3.52
CA GLU A 605 -17.73 -19.00 -2.20
C GLU A 605 -18.09 -17.51 -2.28
N GLU A 606 -17.50 -16.76 -3.22
CA GLU A 606 -17.82 -15.34 -3.46
C GLU A 606 -19.30 -15.16 -3.83
N GLN A 607 -19.90 -16.07 -4.61
CA GLN A 607 -21.33 -16.06 -4.95
C GLN A 607 -22.23 -16.33 -3.73
N ARG A 608 -21.85 -17.25 -2.83
CA ARG A 608 -22.57 -17.52 -1.58
C ARG A 608 -22.54 -16.32 -0.65
N ILE A 609 -21.35 -15.77 -0.38
CA ILE A 609 -21.18 -14.56 0.43
C ILE A 609 -21.96 -13.38 -0.18
N ALA A 610 -21.94 -13.23 -1.50
CA ALA A 610 -22.73 -12.21 -2.20
C ALA A 610 -24.25 -12.45 -2.14
N ALA A 611 -24.72 -13.68 -1.93
CA ALA A 611 -26.13 -13.97 -1.65
C ALA A 611 -26.50 -13.62 -0.19
N GLU A 612 -25.71 -14.08 0.79
CA GLU A 612 -25.89 -13.80 2.22
C GLU A 612 -25.87 -12.29 2.52
N VAL A 613 -24.96 -11.53 1.88
CA VAL A 613 -24.90 -10.06 2.01
C VAL A 613 -26.10 -9.37 1.34
N ARG A 614 -26.66 -9.93 0.26
CA ARG A 614 -27.90 -9.41 -0.35
C ARG A 614 -29.11 -9.69 0.55
N GLU A 615 -29.24 -10.90 1.09
CA GLU A 615 -30.31 -11.26 2.02
C GLU A 615 -30.24 -10.41 3.30
N THR A 616 -29.04 -10.23 3.87
CA THR A 616 -28.82 -9.39 5.05
C THR A 616 -29.21 -7.92 4.78
N LYS A 617 -28.85 -7.37 3.62
CA LYS A 617 -29.27 -6.02 3.21
C LYS A 617 -30.78 -5.91 3.01
N LEU A 618 -31.41 -6.91 2.39
CA LEU A 618 -32.85 -6.96 2.19
C LEU A 618 -33.59 -7.01 3.54
N ARG A 619 -33.11 -7.83 4.48
CA ARG A 619 -33.60 -7.93 5.86
C ARG A 619 -33.44 -6.62 6.62
N GLN A 620 -32.30 -5.93 6.48
CA GLN A 620 -32.10 -4.58 7.03
C GLN A 620 -33.07 -3.55 6.41
N GLN A 621 -33.31 -3.60 5.10
CA GLN A 621 -34.28 -2.73 4.42
C GLN A 621 -35.70 -2.96 4.94
N TYR A 622 -36.14 -4.22 5.11
CA TYR A 622 -37.44 -4.52 5.71
C TYR A 622 -37.55 -4.04 7.17
N MET A 623 -36.51 -4.24 7.99
CA MET A 623 -36.51 -3.74 9.37
C MET A 623 -36.55 -2.21 9.44
N ASN A 624 -35.82 -1.51 8.57
CA ASN A 624 -35.83 -0.05 8.49
C ASN A 624 -37.17 0.50 7.95
N ALA A 625 -37.79 -0.16 6.97
CA ALA A 625 -39.12 0.18 6.48
C ALA A 625 -40.19 -0.02 7.58
N ASN A 626 -40.11 -1.11 8.34
CA ASN A 626 -40.97 -1.34 9.49
C ASN A 626 -40.77 -0.27 10.58
N LYS A 627 -39.52 0.15 10.86
CA LYS A 627 -39.22 1.23 11.80
C LYS A 627 -39.86 2.56 11.37
N ALA A 628 -39.70 2.94 10.09
CA ALA A 628 -40.33 4.14 9.54
C ALA A 628 -41.87 4.08 9.58
N MET A 629 -42.47 2.91 9.32
CA MET A 629 -43.93 2.71 9.43
C MET A 629 -44.43 2.79 10.88
N VAL A 630 -43.65 2.29 11.86
CA VAL A 630 -43.95 2.43 13.29
C VAL A 630 -43.84 3.89 13.74
N GLU A 631 -42.81 4.61 13.29
CA GLU A 631 -42.64 6.05 13.55
C GLU A 631 -43.78 6.87 12.96
N MET A 632 -44.16 6.63 11.70
CA MET A 632 -45.32 7.28 11.06
C MET A 632 -46.62 7.01 11.83
N LYS A 633 -46.82 5.79 12.33
CA LYS A 633 -47.99 5.43 13.15
C LYS A 633 -47.96 6.10 14.53
N ALA A 634 -46.80 6.27 15.15
CA ALA A 634 -46.64 7.00 16.40
C ALA A 634 -46.94 8.49 16.23
N TRP A 635 -46.39 9.14 15.19
CA TRP A 635 -46.70 10.53 14.83
C TRP A 635 -48.19 10.74 14.57
N LYS A 636 -48.84 9.83 13.83
CA LYS A 636 -50.28 9.90 13.62
C LYS A 636 -51.06 9.74 14.93
N SER A 637 -50.66 8.82 15.81
CA SER A 637 -51.28 8.66 17.13
C SER A 637 -51.11 9.90 18.04
N GLN A 638 -50.07 10.72 17.83
CA GLN A 638 -49.91 12.01 18.52
C GLN A 638 -50.82 13.09 17.93
N GLN A 639 -50.96 13.16 16.60
CA GLN A 639 -51.93 14.05 15.93
C GLN A 639 -53.38 13.69 16.34
N ASP A 640 -53.75 12.41 16.30
CA ASP A 640 -55.03 11.90 16.78
C ASP A 640 -55.24 12.18 18.29
N GLY A 641 -54.16 12.32 19.06
CA GLY A 641 -54.17 12.74 20.47
C GLY A 641 -54.50 14.23 20.63
N LEU A 642 -53.77 15.10 19.92
CA LEU A 642 -54.01 16.55 19.90
C LEU A 642 -55.41 16.92 19.39
N GLU A 643 -55.91 16.21 18.37
CA GLU A 643 -57.31 16.38 17.92
C GLU A 643 -58.32 16.07 19.03
N ARG A 644 -58.08 15.03 19.84
CA ARG A 644 -58.95 14.68 20.97
C ARG A 644 -58.88 15.73 22.08
N GLU A 645 -57.70 16.28 22.39
CA GLU A 645 -57.58 17.38 23.35
C GLU A 645 -58.34 18.64 22.88
N ILE A 646 -58.20 19.00 21.59
CA ILE A 646 -58.90 20.15 20.99
C ILE A 646 -60.42 19.93 21.02
N LYS A 647 -60.91 18.75 20.62
CA LYS A 647 -62.35 18.40 20.65
C LYS A 647 -62.89 18.38 22.09
N ASN A 648 -62.14 17.87 23.05
CA ASN A 648 -62.53 17.91 24.47
C ASN A 648 -62.62 19.36 24.98
N ARG A 649 -61.60 20.19 24.73
CA ARG A 649 -61.58 21.62 25.12
C ARG A 649 -62.68 22.45 24.41
N GLN A 650 -63.13 22.03 23.24
CA GLN A 650 -64.31 22.61 22.57
C GLN A 650 -65.62 22.16 23.24
N ASN A 651 -65.77 20.87 23.52
CA ASN A 651 -66.95 20.32 24.21
C ASN A 651 -67.10 20.88 25.63
N GLU A 652 -66.02 21.02 26.40
CA GLU A 652 -66.02 21.66 27.72
C GLU A 652 -66.53 23.11 27.66
N LYS A 653 -66.09 23.89 26.65
CA LYS A 653 -66.59 25.25 26.44
C LYS A 653 -68.07 25.29 26.08
N LEU A 654 -68.54 24.35 25.25
CA LEU A 654 -69.96 24.23 24.90
C LEU A 654 -70.81 23.84 26.13
N ILE A 655 -70.35 22.90 26.95
CA ILE A 655 -71.01 22.49 28.20
C ILE A 655 -71.06 23.67 29.20
N VAL A 656 -70.00 24.48 29.29
CA VAL A 656 -69.99 25.69 30.12
C VAL A 656 -70.95 26.76 29.57
N GLN A 657 -71.05 26.94 28.25
CA GLN A 657 -72.04 27.83 27.64
C GLN A 657 -73.47 27.35 27.88
N GLU A 658 -73.77 26.07 27.64
CA GLU A 658 -75.08 25.46 27.90
C GLU A 658 -75.44 25.57 29.39
N GLY A 659 -74.47 25.39 30.29
CA GLY A 659 -74.61 25.64 31.72
C GLY A 659 -75.08 27.07 32.01
N VAL A 660 -74.37 28.08 31.50
CA VAL A 660 -74.72 29.51 31.66
C VAL A 660 -76.08 29.83 31.03
N GLU A 661 -76.37 29.34 29.83
CA GLU A 661 -77.67 29.54 29.19
C GLU A 661 -78.82 28.86 29.96
N SER A 662 -78.59 27.68 30.54
CA SER A 662 -79.57 27.01 31.40
C SER A 662 -79.88 27.79 32.67
N VAL A 663 -78.88 28.49 33.25
CA VAL A 663 -79.07 29.40 34.40
C VAL A 663 -79.87 30.62 33.95
N ASN A 664 -79.48 31.29 32.86
CA ASN A 664 -80.21 32.43 32.30
C ASN A 664 -81.68 32.08 31.96
N LEU A 665 -81.94 30.87 31.45
CA LEU A 665 -83.30 30.37 31.18
C LEU A 665 -84.08 30.06 32.47
N ARG A 666 -83.43 29.59 33.55
CA ARG A 666 -84.06 29.42 34.86
C ARG A 666 -84.41 30.76 35.49
N GLU A 667 -83.52 31.74 35.46
CA GLU A 667 -83.79 33.11 35.93
C GLU A 667 -84.95 33.74 35.18
N ARG A 668 -84.97 33.67 33.84
CA ARG A 668 -86.09 34.15 33.03
C ARG A 668 -87.42 33.45 33.36
N LYS A 669 -87.40 32.15 33.67
CA LYS A 669 -88.58 31.41 34.15
C LYS A 669 -89.04 31.89 35.53
N ILE A 670 -88.12 32.08 36.48
CA ILE A 670 -88.42 32.58 37.83
C ILE A 670 -89.02 33.99 37.76
N LEU A 671 -88.44 34.90 36.97
CA LEU A 671 -88.97 36.24 36.74
C LEU A 671 -90.36 36.21 36.09
N ALA A 672 -90.57 35.34 35.10
CA ALA A 672 -91.89 35.16 34.46
C ALA A 672 -92.93 34.56 35.43
N GLU A 673 -92.55 33.66 36.33
CA GLU A 673 -93.41 33.14 37.39
C GLU A 673 -93.73 34.20 38.45
N GLN A 674 -92.77 35.00 38.88
CA GLN A 674 -93.00 36.12 39.79
C GLN A 674 -93.96 37.14 39.17
N ALA A 675 -93.76 37.51 37.90
CA ALA A 675 -94.68 38.37 37.16
C ALA A 675 -96.09 37.77 37.06
N LYS A 676 -96.21 36.47 36.76
CA LYS A 676 -97.51 35.76 36.76
C LYS A 676 -98.17 35.75 38.14
N ARG A 677 -97.41 35.55 39.23
CA ARG A 677 -97.93 35.59 40.61
C ARG A 677 -98.41 36.99 40.99
N LEU A 678 -97.69 38.05 40.61
CA LEU A 678 -98.11 39.44 40.82
C LEU A 678 -99.37 39.80 40.03
N VAL A 679 -99.44 39.41 38.76
CA VAL A 679 -100.65 39.60 37.93
C VAL A 679 -101.82 38.82 38.52
N LYS A 680 -101.62 37.55 38.92
CA LYS A 680 -102.68 36.76 39.55
C LYS A 680 -103.14 37.39 40.86
N ALA A 681 -102.23 37.76 41.77
CA ALA A 681 -102.60 38.41 43.03
C ALA A 681 -103.41 39.70 42.82
N LYS A 682 -103.12 40.47 41.76
CA LYS A 682 -103.93 41.64 41.38
C LYS A 682 -105.31 41.27 40.83
N VAL A 683 -105.42 40.19 40.04
CA VAL A 683 -106.71 39.68 39.55
C VAL A 683 -107.55 39.13 40.70
N ASP A 684 -106.97 38.31 41.58
CA ASP A 684 -107.61 37.74 42.76
C ASP A 684 -108.09 38.86 43.72
N PHE A 685 -107.27 39.92 43.93
CA PHE A 685 -107.67 41.12 44.68
C PHE A 685 -108.83 41.88 44.03
N ASN A 686 -108.78 42.12 42.72
CA ASN A 686 -109.87 42.78 42.00
C ASN A 686 -111.18 41.95 42.09
N GLN A 687 -111.09 40.62 41.99
CA GLN A 687 -112.25 39.73 42.12
C GLN A 687 -112.84 39.73 43.53
N ALA A 688 -111.99 39.80 44.58
CA ALA A 688 -112.45 39.97 45.95
C ALA A 688 -113.16 41.32 46.14
N TYR A 689 -112.57 42.41 45.64
CA TYR A 689 -113.17 43.75 45.69
C TYR A 689 -114.50 43.83 44.93
N ASP A 690 -114.58 43.28 43.71
CA ASP A 690 -115.82 43.20 42.92
C ASP A 690 -116.89 42.34 43.60
N HIS A 691 -116.49 41.33 44.38
CA HIS A 691 -117.40 40.50 45.17
C HIS A 691 -117.91 41.27 46.41
N GLU A 692 -117.03 41.91 47.17
CA GLU A 692 -117.39 42.76 48.31
C GLU A 692 -118.35 43.88 47.89
N LEU A 693 -118.06 44.55 46.77
CA LEU A 693 -118.90 45.59 46.18
C LEU A 693 -120.29 45.04 45.78
N LYS A 694 -120.36 43.85 45.18
CA LYS A 694 -121.65 43.18 44.88
C LYS A 694 -122.42 42.81 46.13
N THR A 695 -121.77 42.30 47.18
CA THR A 695 -122.44 42.01 48.45
C THR A 695 -122.93 43.28 49.14
N ALA A 696 -122.19 44.39 49.05
CA ALA A 696 -122.62 45.69 49.56
C ALA A 696 -123.85 46.23 48.80
N TYR A 697 -123.88 46.11 47.46
CA TYR A 697 -125.08 46.46 46.68
C TYR A 697 -126.28 45.57 47.06
N GLN A 698 -126.11 44.24 47.13
CA GLN A 698 -127.19 43.32 47.53
C GLN A 698 -127.71 43.60 48.94
N MET A 699 -126.83 43.93 49.89
CA MET A 699 -127.22 44.30 51.26
C MET A 699 -127.94 45.65 51.31
N ASN A 700 -127.55 46.61 50.47
CA ASN A 700 -128.25 47.89 50.36
C ASN A 700 -129.63 47.75 49.68
N ASP A 701 -129.75 46.91 48.65
CA ASP A 701 -131.03 46.58 48.02
C ASP A 701 -131.97 45.86 49.01
N GLN A 702 -131.44 44.96 49.84
CA GLN A 702 -132.18 44.33 50.94
C GLN A 702 -132.64 45.36 51.98
N LEU A 703 -131.78 46.29 52.39
CA LEU A 703 -132.16 47.38 53.31
C LEU A 703 -133.27 48.27 52.72
N HIS A 704 -133.21 48.62 51.42
CA HIS A 704 -134.29 49.37 50.77
C HIS A 704 -135.61 48.57 50.67
N LEU A 705 -135.54 47.25 50.51
CA LEU A 705 -136.69 46.33 50.60
C LEU A 705 -137.28 46.28 52.01
N GLU A 706 -136.44 46.12 53.04
CA GLU A 706 -136.87 46.14 54.45
C GLU A 706 -137.46 47.50 54.84
N GLU A 707 -136.88 48.61 54.40
CA GLU A 707 -137.48 49.93 54.58
C GLU A 707 -138.85 50.05 53.86
N ALA A 708 -139.00 49.50 52.65
CA ALA A 708 -140.27 49.52 51.92
C ALA A 708 -141.33 48.65 52.60
N GLU A 709 -140.96 47.49 53.11
CA GLU A 709 -141.81 46.65 53.96
C GLU A 709 -142.18 47.37 55.27
N ASN A 710 -141.24 48.01 55.94
CA ASN A 710 -141.51 48.72 57.19
C ASN A 710 -142.37 49.98 56.97
N ARG A 711 -142.16 50.71 55.87
CA ARG A 711 -143.05 51.81 55.43
C ARG A 711 -144.48 51.32 55.15
N THR A 712 -144.65 50.16 54.49
CA THR A 712 -145.99 49.60 54.21
C THR A 712 -146.65 48.97 55.44
N LYS A 713 -145.90 48.28 56.31
CA LYS A 713 -146.38 47.80 57.63
C LYS A 713 -146.89 48.96 58.49
N MET A 714 -146.11 50.04 58.63
CA MET A 714 -146.52 51.24 59.38
C MET A 714 -147.73 51.94 58.77
N HIS A 715 -147.81 52.02 57.43
CA HIS A 715 -148.98 52.56 56.74
C HIS A 715 -150.24 51.71 57.02
N ASN A 716 -150.12 50.39 57.02
CA ASN A 716 -151.24 49.48 57.27
C ASN A 716 -151.71 49.55 58.74
N ILE A 717 -150.79 49.57 59.71
CA ILE A 717 -151.13 49.78 61.14
C ILE A 717 -151.87 51.12 61.32
N GLN A 718 -151.38 52.20 60.69
CA GLN A 718 -152.04 53.51 60.76
C GLN A 718 -153.38 53.55 60.02
N ARG A 719 -153.62 52.64 59.07
CA ARG A 719 -154.90 52.47 58.38
C ARG A 719 -155.89 51.67 59.22
N GLU A 720 -155.47 50.53 59.76
CA GLU A 720 -156.28 49.67 60.64
C GLU A 720 -156.76 50.45 61.86
N TRP A 721 -155.88 51.23 62.50
CA TRP A 721 -156.26 52.13 63.59
C TRP A 721 -157.34 53.15 63.18
N LYS A 722 -157.29 53.70 61.96
CA LYS A 722 -158.34 54.59 61.43
C LYS A 722 -159.65 53.83 61.14
N GLU A 723 -159.58 52.59 60.64
CA GLU A 723 -160.75 51.75 60.38
C GLU A 723 -161.41 51.26 61.70
N GLU A 724 -160.66 51.02 62.77
CA GLU A 724 -161.22 50.78 64.11
C GLU A 724 -161.78 52.05 64.76
N HIS A 725 -161.06 53.17 64.70
CA HIS A 725 -161.53 54.42 65.29
C HIS A 725 -162.81 54.92 64.62
N THR A 726 -162.96 54.73 63.30
CA THR A 726 -164.20 55.02 62.59
C THR A 726 -165.33 54.05 62.93
N LYS A 727 -165.08 52.74 63.08
CA LYS A 727 -166.08 51.78 63.61
C LYS A 727 -166.58 52.19 65.01
N ASN A 728 -165.68 52.61 65.90
CA ASN A 728 -166.00 53.05 67.26
C ASN A 728 -166.72 54.43 67.32
N MET A 729 -166.64 55.24 66.26
CA MET A 729 -167.53 56.39 66.08
C MET A 729 -168.92 55.98 65.57
N ILE A 730 -168.99 55.03 64.63
CA ILE A 730 -170.26 54.55 64.04
C ILE A 730 -171.17 53.94 65.11
N THR A 731 -170.62 53.23 66.10
CA THR A 731 -171.38 52.62 67.21
C THR A 731 -171.91 53.61 68.25
N ARG A 732 -171.72 54.93 68.08
CA ARG A 732 -172.10 55.95 69.08
C ARG A 732 -173.11 57.00 68.61
N ASP A 733 -173.38 57.12 67.31
CA ASP A 733 -174.00 58.33 66.76
C ASP A 733 -174.87 58.05 65.50
N GLU A 734 -175.88 57.17 65.64
CA GLU A 734 -176.75 56.71 64.53
C GLU A 734 -177.35 57.84 63.68
N TYR A 735 -177.59 59.01 64.28
CA TYR A 735 -178.29 60.13 63.65
C TYR A 735 -177.47 60.83 62.54
N LYS A 736 -176.13 60.76 62.57
CA LYS A 736 -175.27 61.44 61.58
C LYS A 736 -175.07 60.63 60.29
N GLN A 737 -175.25 59.31 60.33
CA GLN A 737 -174.94 58.45 59.18
C GLN A 737 -175.84 58.77 57.97
N LYS A 738 -177.14 59.00 58.21
CA LYS A 738 -178.13 59.37 57.17
C LYS A 738 -177.83 60.73 56.50
N ILE A 739 -177.19 61.66 57.22
CA ILE A 739 -176.75 62.95 56.66
C ILE A 739 -175.50 62.74 55.78
N SER A 740 -174.59 61.85 56.17
CA SER A 740 -173.36 61.55 55.44
C SER A 740 -173.61 60.79 54.12
N GLU A 741 -174.47 59.76 54.11
CA GLU A 741 -174.71 58.94 52.93
C GLU A 741 -175.32 59.74 51.75
N ILE A 742 -176.21 60.69 52.05
CA ILE A 742 -176.83 61.55 51.04
C ILE A 742 -175.78 62.45 50.37
N SER A 743 -174.82 62.96 51.15
CA SER A 743 -173.66 63.69 50.63
C SER A 743 -172.77 62.81 49.73
N LEU A 744 -172.44 61.58 50.19
CA LEU A 744 -171.60 60.64 49.46
C LEU A 744 -172.20 60.15 48.13
N LYS A 745 -173.52 59.92 48.07
CA LYS A 745 -174.22 59.55 46.82
C LYS A 745 -174.12 60.66 45.77
N ASN A 746 -174.33 61.91 46.16
CA ASN A 746 -174.25 63.06 45.26
C ASN A 746 -172.81 63.33 44.79
N SER A 747 -171.82 63.15 45.69
CA SER A 747 -170.40 63.22 45.34
C SER A 747 -169.99 62.20 44.27
N LYS A 748 -170.32 60.91 44.47
CA LYS A 748 -169.98 59.84 43.50
C LYS A 748 -170.64 60.05 42.14
N LYS A 749 -171.89 60.52 42.09
CA LYS A 749 -172.59 60.77 40.82
C LYS A 749 -171.93 61.87 39.98
N LYS A 750 -171.35 62.90 40.62
CA LYS A 750 -170.58 63.94 39.94
C LYS A 750 -169.22 63.42 39.44
N LEU A 751 -168.55 62.59 40.24
CA LEU A 751 -167.24 62.01 39.91
C LEU A 751 -167.30 60.99 38.75
N GLN A 752 -168.40 60.25 38.62
CA GLN A 752 -168.55 59.22 37.59
C GLN A 752 -168.73 59.81 36.18
N ASN A 753 -169.48 60.91 36.06
CA ASN A 753 -169.60 61.67 34.80
C ASN A 753 -168.23 62.26 34.37
N ILE A 754 -167.52 62.90 35.30
CA ILE A 754 -166.19 63.50 35.02
C ILE A 754 -165.21 62.44 34.50
N LYS A 755 -165.22 61.21 35.02
CA LYS A 755 -164.37 60.14 34.48
C LYS A 755 -164.81 59.63 33.10
N GLN A 756 -166.10 59.59 32.79
CA GLN A 756 -166.56 59.22 31.44
C GLN A 756 -166.21 60.28 30.40
N GLU A 757 -166.23 61.56 30.76
CA GLU A 757 -165.74 62.65 29.91
C GLU A 757 -164.22 62.55 29.71
N PHE A 758 -163.45 62.32 30.78
CA PHE A 758 -161.99 62.23 30.70
C PHE A 758 -161.50 61.01 29.89
N SER A 759 -162.16 59.84 30.03
CA SER A 759 -161.87 58.68 29.17
C SER A 759 -162.13 58.95 27.70
N ARG A 760 -163.18 59.71 27.36
CA ARG A 760 -163.49 60.06 25.96
C ARG A 760 -162.55 61.11 25.37
N GLN A 761 -161.96 61.99 26.19
CA GLN A 761 -160.90 62.90 25.72
C GLN A 761 -159.61 62.15 25.36
N ILE A 762 -159.32 61.01 26.01
CA ILE A 762 -158.18 60.16 25.69
C ILE A 762 -158.37 59.40 24.35
N GLU A 763 -159.62 59.17 23.93
CA GLU A 763 -159.95 58.52 22.64
C GLU A 763 -159.98 59.48 21.43
N GLN A 764 -159.67 60.78 21.59
CA GLN A 764 -159.80 61.79 20.53
C GLN A 764 -158.49 62.34 19.93
N LEU A 765 -157.30 61.98 20.46
CA LEU A 765 -156.01 62.48 19.93
C LEU A 765 -154.97 61.35 19.75
N PRO A 766 -154.00 61.52 18.82
CA PRO A 766 -153.54 60.40 18.00
C PRO A 766 -152.36 59.59 18.57
N SER A 767 -152.27 58.36 18.09
CA SER A 767 -151.16 57.42 18.31
C SER A 767 -149.87 57.87 17.60
N ALA A 768 -148.95 58.49 18.33
CA ALA A 768 -147.57 58.68 17.88
C ALA A 768 -146.74 57.40 18.13
N GLN A 769 -146.73 56.47 17.17
CA GLN A 769 -145.94 55.23 17.22
C GLN A 769 -144.54 55.42 16.61
N TYR A 770 -143.59 55.85 17.44
CA TYR A 770 -142.13 55.81 17.23
C TYR A 770 -141.48 55.73 18.63
N SER A 771 -140.38 55.02 18.88
CA SER A 771 -139.62 54.05 18.07
C SER A 771 -138.82 53.12 18.98
#